data_AF-A0A7N8WLZ2-F1
#
_entry.id   AF-A0A7N8WLZ2-F1
#
_cell.length_a   1.000
_cell.length_b   1.000
_cell.length_c   1.000
_cell.angle_alpha   90.00
_cell.angle_beta   90.00
_cell.angle_gamma   90.00
#
_symmetry.space_group_name_H-M   'P 1'
#
loop_
_entity.id
_entity.type
_entity.pdbx_description
1 polymer ?
#
loop_
_entity_poly.entity_id
_entity_poly.type
_entity_poly.pdbx_seq_one_letter_code
_entity_poly.pdbx_strand_id
1 'polypeptide(L)'
;MDRNQGLISEDKSKKPCKVPDHVILSGGINNRYLVLNVEERPGHKTLIISCYKCLHPTEKCLLKDGWELTPVACGDVVHLEGQCDGGFWLVDREQGFLVLQPDMLISGTSISSSIRCMRRAVLGNMFKSFGGASKQALNGTMVHEVFQRAATAKDFSLETLSKLANQALQSSRYLGDMYSLGVSQEEMKQGLHEYLPLLEYWANEYIISPTPKTISLKIPSNSRALGKCQDSATVVTIAELVDIEENVWSPRFGLKGKIDVTARVQIHRLRNSSHRAPEEKTVPLELKTGRESNSIEHRSQVVLYTLMSMEQYSPEAGFLLYLKTGNLYPVVASHMDHRELLKLRNNLVHYIHNCMEKGAEHSRLSRLPDILTDRQTCQYCPQRRNCALYERAVDSRFGEGSEDVVCDFLQQETGHLTSPHLSYFSHWLLLLFTYFLPFSASFILTCVCSEKNGSCVGNVQLLDPVLVQSGVFLHRFRCSSVASQQGLTSCGLASGDRIVVSDQEGCHVGLATGYLCEVTRTLVSCTLDRDLSKFSGVLFRLDRDEGVVGLSTHLTNLSRLMENCQESDHLRELIVDLRPPEFISSLGSVLPLEAKDTVANILKGLNKPQKQAMKKVLLSKDYTLIVGMPGTGKTTTICTLVPAPELVEHGGISNHTEAVLVHKLLLLLIKAGCKPSDIGVIAPYRHQLKSISGLLQSSVFTGVEVNTVDRYQGRDKSLIILSFVRSSTEELLKDWRRLNVAITRAKHKLVMVGSATTLQRYAPVEKLLSHLQQENMISFRKEVHQFLEVMFKHMSYEIPNNSKHSHCYL
;
A
#
# COMPACT_ATOMS: atom_id res chain seq x y z
N MET A 1 -60.49 28.44 20.12
CA MET A 1 -59.10 28.87 20.38
C MET A 1 -58.52 27.86 21.34
N ASP A 2 -57.38 27.24 21.05
CA ASP A 2 -56.37 27.01 22.09
C ASP A 2 -55.00 26.69 21.47
N ARG A 3 -53.96 26.67 22.30
CA ARG A 3 -52.56 26.62 21.87
C ARG A 3 -52.04 25.19 21.74
N ASN A 4 -51.28 24.93 20.68
CA ASN A 4 -50.13 24.03 20.77
C ASN A 4 -49.01 24.53 19.84
N GLN A 5 -47.83 24.79 20.40
CA GLN A 5 -46.69 25.33 19.66
C GLN A 5 -45.89 24.19 19.05
N GLY A 6 -45.89 24.08 17.72
CA GLY A 6 -44.98 23.17 17.02
C GLY A 6 -43.54 23.63 17.22
N LEU A 7 -42.74 22.84 17.95
CA LEU A 7 -41.31 23.04 18.07
C LEU A 7 -40.64 22.80 16.71
N ILE A 8 -40.28 23.88 16.03
CA ILE A 8 -39.44 23.82 14.84
C ILE A 8 -38.04 23.39 15.32
N SER A 9 -37.67 22.13 15.06
CA SER A 9 -36.31 21.64 15.29
C SER A 9 -35.38 22.25 14.23
N GLU A 10 -34.69 23.33 14.58
CA GLU A 10 -33.64 23.92 13.76
C GLU A 10 -32.59 22.87 13.37
N ASP A 11 -32.29 22.75 12.08
CA ASP A 11 -31.32 21.82 11.50
C ASP A 11 -29.88 22.19 11.91
N LYS A 12 -29.46 21.70 13.09
CA LYS A 12 -28.18 22.06 13.68
C LYS A 12 -27.03 21.27 13.05
N SER A 13 -26.12 22.04 12.44
CA SER A 13 -24.72 21.71 12.12
C SER A 13 -24.36 21.20 10.71
N LYS A 14 -24.97 21.77 9.66
CA LYS A 14 -24.27 21.90 8.36
C LYS A 14 -23.03 22.81 8.49
N LYS A 15 -21.93 22.24 9.02
CA LYS A 15 -20.59 22.83 8.90
C LYS A 15 -20.29 23.04 7.41
N PRO A 16 -19.68 24.17 6.98
CA PRO A 16 -19.36 24.38 5.58
C PRO A 16 -18.42 23.27 5.09
N CYS A 17 -18.80 22.61 4.00
CA CYS A 17 -18.04 21.49 3.43
C CYS A 17 -16.72 21.99 2.84
N LYS A 18 -15.66 22.01 3.66
CA LYS A 18 -14.31 22.36 3.21
C LYS A 18 -13.74 21.22 2.36
N VAL A 19 -13.25 21.57 1.17
CA VAL A 19 -12.41 20.66 0.37
C VAL A 19 -11.19 20.26 1.22
N PRO A 20 -10.93 18.97 1.46
CA PRO A 20 -9.71 18.54 2.15
C PRO A 20 -8.47 18.95 1.33
N ASP A 21 -7.36 19.31 2.00
CA ASP A 21 -6.18 19.84 1.29
C ASP A 21 -5.58 18.87 0.28
N HIS A 22 -5.71 17.56 0.52
CA HIS A 22 -5.28 16.48 -0.39
C HIS A 22 -6.20 16.29 -1.61
N VAL A 23 -7.44 16.78 -1.58
CA VAL A 23 -8.36 16.64 -2.72
C VAL A 23 -8.03 17.70 -3.77
N ILE A 24 -7.77 17.23 -4.99
CA ILE A 24 -7.63 18.04 -6.19
C ILE A 24 -8.97 17.97 -6.93
N LEU A 25 -9.59 19.14 -7.15
CA LEU A 25 -10.81 19.27 -7.94
C LEU A 25 -10.44 19.82 -9.34
N SER A 26 -11.12 19.32 -10.36
CA SER A 26 -10.76 19.54 -11.78
C SER A 26 -11.96 19.35 -12.71
N GLY A 27 -11.96 20.05 -13.84
CA GLY A 27 -12.86 19.78 -14.97
C GLY A 27 -12.20 18.89 -16.03
N GLY A 28 -12.87 18.71 -17.18
CA GLY A 28 -12.35 17.99 -18.34
C GLY A 28 -12.46 16.46 -18.23
N ILE A 29 -11.62 15.75 -18.99
CA ILE A 29 -11.67 14.27 -19.09
C ILE A 29 -11.34 13.57 -17.76
N ASN A 30 -10.41 14.12 -16.98
CA ASN A 30 -10.07 13.66 -15.63
C ASN A 30 -10.73 14.56 -14.57
N ASN A 31 -12.04 14.78 -14.71
CA ASN A 31 -12.77 15.65 -13.77
C ASN A 31 -12.88 15.02 -12.36
N ARG A 32 -12.95 15.91 -11.38
CA ARG A 32 -13.08 15.65 -9.95
C ARG A 32 -14.02 16.68 -9.35
N TYR A 33 -15.22 16.24 -9.00
CA TYR A 33 -16.29 17.05 -8.44
C TYR A 33 -16.50 16.70 -6.96
N LEU A 34 -16.60 17.71 -6.09
CA LEU A 34 -17.04 17.54 -4.72
C LEU A 34 -18.57 17.64 -4.66
N VAL A 35 -19.22 16.68 -4.00
CA VAL A 35 -20.67 16.68 -3.78
C VAL A 35 -21.02 17.59 -2.61
N LEU A 36 -21.73 18.68 -2.88
CA LEU A 36 -22.07 19.72 -1.91
C LEU A 36 -23.43 19.49 -1.25
N ASN A 37 -24.39 18.95 -1.99
CA ASN A 37 -25.73 18.60 -1.50
C ASN A 37 -26.29 17.41 -2.31
N VAL A 38 -27.10 16.57 -1.67
CA VAL A 38 -27.83 15.46 -2.30
C VAL A 38 -29.32 15.66 -2.03
N GLU A 39 -30.14 15.67 -3.09
CA GLU A 39 -31.60 15.64 -3.01
C GLU A 39 -32.11 14.29 -3.54
N GLU A 40 -32.63 13.46 -2.65
CA GLU A 40 -33.28 12.19 -3.00
C GLU A 40 -34.78 12.39 -3.21
N ARG A 41 -35.32 11.80 -4.27
CA ARG A 41 -36.76 11.78 -4.60
C ARG A 41 -37.13 10.40 -5.19
N PRO A 42 -38.41 9.99 -5.19
CA PRO A 42 -38.81 8.73 -5.80
C PRO A 42 -38.34 8.64 -7.26
N GLY A 43 -37.57 7.58 -7.57
CA GLY A 43 -37.04 7.29 -8.91
C GLY A 43 -35.96 8.25 -9.45
N HIS A 44 -35.42 9.18 -8.66
CA HIS A 44 -34.29 10.02 -9.08
C HIS A 44 -33.53 10.68 -7.92
N LYS A 45 -32.22 10.84 -8.10
CA LYS A 45 -31.33 11.53 -7.15
C LYS A 45 -30.65 12.71 -7.85
N THR A 46 -30.68 13.89 -7.24
CA THR A 46 -30.03 15.10 -7.78
C THR A 46 -28.85 15.47 -6.90
N LEU A 47 -27.68 15.64 -7.48
CA LEU A 47 -26.46 16.11 -6.82
C LEU A 47 -26.21 17.57 -7.19
N ILE A 48 -25.86 18.40 -6.21
CA ILE A 48 -25.25 19.71 -6.43
C ILE A 48 -23.74 19.55 -6.21
N ILE A 49 -22.94 19.88 -7.23
CA ILE A 49 -21.52 19.54 -7.28
C ILE A 49 -20.66 20.75 -7.68
N SER A 50 -19.36 20.74 -7.36
CA SER A 50 -18.41 21.72 -7.90
C SER A 50 -17.01 21.13 -8.09
N CYS A 51 -16.34 21.51 -9.17
CA CYS A 51 -14.95 21.17 -9.48
C CYS A 51 -13.94 22.26 -9.06
N TYR A 52 -14.37 23.26 -8.27
CA TYR A 52 -13.54 24.39 -7.86
C TYR A 52 -13.32 24.43 -6.33
N LYS A 53 -12.11 24.79 -5.87
CA LYS A 53 -11.82 24.91 -4.42
C LYS A 53 -12.59 26.02 -3.69
N CYS A 54 -13.14 26.99 -4.43
CA CYS A 54 -14.07 28.01 -3.93
C CYS A 54 -15.56 27.56 -3.93
N LEU A 55 -15.84 26.29 -4.28
CA LEU A 55 -17.17 25.66 -4.35
C LEU A 55 -18.15 26.28 -5.35
N HIS A 56 -17.69 27.23 -6.18
CA HIS A 56 -18.49 27.90 -7.21
C HIS A 56 -17.67 28.06 -8.51
N PRO A 57 -18.29 27.98 -9.71
CA PRO A 57 -19.70 27.67 -9.96
C PRO A 57 -20.10 26.26 -9.48
N THR A 58 -21.42 26.08 -9.30
CA THR A 58 -22.03 24.80 -8.94
C THR A 58 -22.78 24.23 -10.12
N GLU A 59 -22.49 22.97 -10.44
CA GLU A 59 -23.17 22.19 -11.47
C GLU A 59 -24.22 21.27 -10.83
N LYS A 60 -25.09 20.69 -11.66
CA LYS A 60 -26.12 19.74 -11.22
C LYS A 60 -25.99 18.42 -11.96
N CYS A 61 -26.04 17.31 -11.25
CA CYS A 61 -26.07 15.97 -11.84
C CYS A 61 -27.38 15.27 -11.45
N LEU A 62 -28.08 14.69 -12.43
CA LEU A 62 -29.34 13.96 -12.24
C LEU A 62 -29.12 12.47 -12.53
N LEU A 63 -29.36 11.64 -11.52
CA LEU A 63 -29.24 10.19 -11.56
C LEU A 63 -30.61 9.53 -11.69
N LYS A 64 -30.75 8.55 -12.59
CA LYS A 64 -31.99 7.79 -12.87
C LYS A 64 -31.71 6.31 -13.16
N ASP A 65 -32.77 5.52 -13.36
CA ASP A 65 -32.73 4.13 -13.83
C ASP A 65 -31.83 3.20 -12.97
N GLY A 66 -31.91 3.39 -11.65
CA GLY A 66 -31.13 2.66 -10.66
C GLY A 66 -29.77 3.28 -10.35
N TRP A 67 -29.37 4.39 -10.98
CA TRP A 67 -28.23 5.18 -10.52
C TRP A 67 -28.55 6.00 -9.26
N GLU A 68 -29.82 6.31 -9.01
CA GLU A 68 -30.28 6.95 -7.77
C GLU A 68 -30.00 6.09 -6.52
N LEU A 69 -29.86 4.78 -6.69
CA LEU A 69 -29.43 3.84 -5.64
C LEU A 69 -27.93 3.92 -5.31
N THR A 70 -27.14 4.71 -6.04
CA THR A 70 -25.71 4.88 -5.74
C THR A 70 -25.56 5.57 -4.37
N PRO A 71 -24.77 5.00 -3.44
CA PRO A 71 -24.66 5.48 -2.06
C PRO A 71 -23.62 6.61 -1.96
N VAL A 72 -23.87 7.69 -2.70
CA VAL A 72 -23.12 8.95 -2.70
C VAL A 72 -23.71 9.94 -1.68
N ALA A 73 -22.84 10.59 -0.90
CA ALA A 73 -23.19 11.52 0.17
C ALA A 73 -22.54 12.90 0.01
N CYS A 74 -22.94 13.85 0.85
CA CYS A 74 -22.33 15.18 0.87
C CYS A 74 -20.89 15.09 1.42
N GLY A 75 -19.92 15.65 0.69
CA GLY A 75 -18.48 15.55 0.97
C GLY A 75 -17.76 14.45 0.19
N ASP A 76 -18.47 13.58 -0.55
CA ASP A 76 -17.82 12.63 -1.47
C ASP A 76 -17.22 13.33 -2.69
N VAL A 77 -16.11 12.78 -3.20
CA VAL A 77 -15.56 13.12 -4.51
C VAL A 77 -16.15 12.17 -5.55
N VAL A 78 -16.60 12.71 -6.68
CA VAL A 78 -17.10 11.93 -7.82
C VAL A 78 -16.41 12.33 -9.12
N HIS A 79 -16.34 11.39 -10.05
CA HIS A 79 -16.04 11.64 -11.46
C HIS A 79 -17.27 11.31 -12.31
N LEU A 80 -17.48 12.10 -13.36
CA LEU A 80 -18.59 11.97 -14.31
C LEU A 80 -18.03 11.79 -15.73
N GLU A 81 -18.44 10.71 -16.39
CA GLU A 81 -18.14 10.43 -17.79
C GLU A 81 -19.44 10.62 -18.59
N GLY A 82 -19.42 11.45 -19.65
CA GLY A 82 -20.61 11.83 -20.40
C GLY A 82 -20.50 13.22 -21.03
N GLN A 83 -21.63 13.79 -21.46
CA GLN A 83 -21.74 15.18 -21.92
C GLN A 83 -22.37 16.05 -20.82
N CYS A 84 -21.97 17.32 -20.78
CA CYS A 84 -22.45 18.32 -19.82
C CYS A 84 -23.09 19.50 -20.56
N ASP A 85 -24.41 19.60 -20.48
CA ASP A 85 -25.17 20.66 -21.14
C ASP A 85 -25.31 21.86 -20.19
N GLY A 86 -24.40 22.83 -20.33
CA GLY A 86 -24.47 24.10 -19.60
C GLY A 86 -24.34 23.97 -18.07
N GLY A 87 -23.59 22.98 -17.58
CA GLY A 87 -23.48 22.68 -16.15
C GLY A 87 -24.53 21.70 -15.63
N PHE A 88 -25.28 21.05 -16.53
CA PHE A 88 -26.18 19.95 -16.20
C PHE A 88 -25.65 18.62 -16.76
N TRP A 89 -25.54 17.62 -15.88
CA TRP A 89 -25.16 16.25 -16.20
C TRP A 89 -26.36 15.31 -16.04
N LEU A 90 -26.56 14.40 -16.99
CA LEU A 90 -27.57 13.35 -16.91
C LEU A 90 -26.88 11.98 -16.95
N VAL A 91 -27.17 11.13 -15.96
CA VAL A 91 -26.66 9.76 -15.85
C VAL A 91 -27.85 8.83 -15.67
N ASP A 92 -28.13 8.03 -16.71
CA ASP A 92 -29.33 7.20 -16.81
C ASP A 92 -29.01 5.79 -17.36
N ARG A 93 -30.03 5.13 -17.93
CA ARG A 93 -29.91 3.78 -18.51
C ARG A 93 -29.01 3.74 -19.75
N GLU A 94 -29.11 4.74 -20.61
CA GLU A 94 -28.58 4.74 -21.97
C GLU A 94 -27.36 5.65 -22.16
N GLN A 95 -27.12 6.57 -21.22
CA GLN A 95 -25.97 7.48 -21.26
C GLN A 95 -25.38 7.81 -19.88
N GLY A 96 -24.06 8.02 -19.89
CA GLY A 96 -23.29 8.54 -18.76
C GLY A 96 -22.92 7.50 -17.70
N PHE A 97 -21.83 7.79 -16.99
CA PHE A 97 -21.42 7.02 -15.80
C PHE A 97 -21.06 7.97 -14.65
N LEU A 98 -21.44 7.60 -13.43
CA LEU A 98 -20.92 8.20 -12.20
C LEU A 98 -19.93 7.24 -11.53
N VAL A 99 -18.80 7.76 -11.08
CA VAL A 99 -17.76 7.02 -10.37
C VAL A 99 -17.53 7.66 -9.01
N LEU A 100 -17.87 6.94 -7.94
CA LEU A 100 -17.79 7.39 -6.54
C LEU A 100 -16.37 7.19 -5.98
N GLN A 101 -15.74 8.20 -5.40
CA GLN A 101 -14.35 8.15 -4.93
C GLN A 101 -13.41 7.56 -6.02
N PRO A 102 -13.25 8.25 -7.17
CA PRO A 102 -12.57 7.72 -8.35
C PRO A 102 -11.08 7.42 -8.12
N ASP A 103 -10.40 8.16 -7.24
CA ASP A 103 -8.98 7.94 -6.95
C ASP A 103 -8.71 6.65 -6.15
N MET A 104 -9.75 6.03 -5.57
CA MET A 104 -9.64 4.72 -4.92
C MET A 104 -9.73 3.59 -5.96
N LEU A 105 -8.57 3.26 -6.54
CA LEU A 105 -8.45 2.24 -7.61
C LEU A 105 -8.72 0.82 -7.09
N ILE A 106 -9.85 0.22 -7.49
CA ILE A 106 -10.24 -1.16 -7.14
C ILE A 106 -9.83 -2.14 -8.25
N SER A 107 -9.42 -3.37 -7.90
CA SER A 107 -9.07 -4.36 -8.92
C SER A 107 -10.31 -4.91 -9.63
N GLY A 108 -10.20 -5.14 -10.95
CA GLY A 108 -11.26 -5.79 -11.73
C GLY A 108 -11.69 -7.14 -11.15
N THR A 109 -10.75 -7.88 -10.55
CA THR A 109 -10.99 -9.14 -9.83
C THR A 109 -11.82 -8.98 -8.54
N SER A 110 -11.66 -7.89 -7.78
CA SER A 110 -12.54 -7.64 -6.62
C SER A 110 -13.97 -7.36 -7.09
N ILE A 111 -14.15 -6.60 -8.17
CA ILE A 111 -15.47 -6.24 -8.70
C ILE A 111 -16.17 -7.47 -9.27
N SER A 112 -15.49 -8.30 -10.09
CA SER A 112 -16.09 -9.54 -10.59
C SER A 112 -16.39 -10.54 -9.45
N SER A 113 -15.59 -10.58 -8.38
CA SER A 113 -15.90 -11.38 -7.18
C SER A 113 -17.13 -10.88 -6.41
N SER A 114 -17.48 -9.59 -6.53
CA SER A 114 -18.61 -8.97 -5.83
C SER A 114 -19.98 -9.38 -6.39
N ILE A 115 -20.03 -9.81 -7.66
CA ILE A 115 -21.26 -10.15 -8.40
C ILE A 115 -22.12 -11.18 -7.67
N ARG A 116 -21.50 -12.22 -7.08
CA ARG A 116 -22.23 -13.20 -6.24
C ARG A 116 -22.38 -12.77 -4.78
N CYS A 117 -21.47 -11.93 -4.26
CA CYS A 117 -21.42 -11.60 -2.83
C CYS A 117 -20.58 -10.33 -2.60
N MET A 118 -21.24 -9.19 -2.38
CA MET A 118 -20.58 -7.92 -2.09
C MET A 118 -19.75 -8.00 -0.80
N ARG A 119 -20.30 -8.62 0.26
CA ARG A 119 -19.62 -8.81 1.54
C ARG A 119 -18.26 -9.54 1.40
N ARG A 120 -18.22 -10.59 0.58
CA ARG A 120 -16.98 -11.33 0.25
C ARG A 120 -15.94 -10.46 -0.46
N ALA A 121 -16.36 -9.57 -1.37
CA ALA A 121 -15.45 -8.67 -2.07
C ALA A 121 -14.87 -7.59 -1.14
N VAL A 122 -15.68 -7.01 -0.25
CA VAL A 122 -15.21 -6.05 0.77
C VAL A 122 -14.21 -6.72 1.71
N LEU A 123 -14.56 -7.88 2.28
CA LEU A 123 -13.69 -8.65 3.16
C LEU A 123 -12.40 -9.10 2.44
N GLY A 124 -12.48 -9.52 1.17
CA GLY A 124 -11.32 -9.86 0.37
C GLY A 124 -10.38 -8.67 0.08
N ASN A 125 -10.91 -7.44 0.06
CA ASN A 125 -10.09 -6.23 -0.07
C ASN A 125 -9.42 -5.84 1.25
N MET A 126 -10.07 -6.10 2.39
CA MET A 126 -9.51 -5.88 3.73
C MET A 126 -8.47 -6.95 4.10
N PHE A 127 -8.86 -8.22 4.04
CA PHE A 127 -8.07 -9.39 4.47
C PHE A 127 -7.40 -10.08 3.27
N LYS A 128 -6.58 -9.31 2.52
CA LYS A 128 -5.99 -9.72 1.22
C LYS A 128 -5.18 -11.00 1.25
N SER A 129 -4.51 -11.30 2.37
CA SER A 129 -3.66 -12.50 2.53
C SER A 129 -4.44 -13.73 3.05
N PHE A 130 -5.77 -13.66 3.12
CA PHE A 130 -6.59 -14.73 3.69
C PHE A 130 -7.08 -15.71 2.61
N GLY A 131 -6.25 -16.72 2.38
CA GLY A 131 -6.48 -17.84 1.46
C GLY A 131 -5.14 -18.44 1.05
N GLY A 132 -4.82 -19.64 1.54
CA GLY A 132 -3.65 -20.37 1.06
C GLY A 132 -3.80 -20.68 -0.43
N ALA A 133 -2.72 -20.55 -1.20
CA ALA A 133 -2.74 -20.92 -2.61
C ALA A 133 -3.11 -22.40 -2.73
N SER A 134 -4.18 -22.75 -3.45
CA SER A 134 -4.49 -24.16 -3.66
C SER A 134 -3.52 -24.78 -4.67
N LYS A 135 -3.38 -26.12 -4.67
CA LYS A 135 -2.63 -26.84 -5.72
C LYS A 135 -3.06 -26.39 -7.13
N GLN A 136 -4.36 -26.16 -7.33
CA GLN A 136 -4.93 -25.70 -8.58
C GLN A 136 -4.53 -24.25 -8.92
N ALA A 137 -4.44 -23.36 -7.92
CA ALA A 137 -3.98 -21.98 -8.12
C ALA A 137 -2.47 -21.94 -8.44
N LEU A 138 -1.66 -22.73 -7.74
CA LEU A 138 -0.23 -22.86 -8.01
C LEU A 138 0.02 -23.40 -9.43
N ASN A 139 -0.63 -24.51 -9.80
CA ASN A 139 -0.52 -25.06 -11.15
C ASN A 139 -1.01 -24.07 -12.22
N GLY A 140 -2.11 -23.35 -11.94
CA GLY A 140 -2.60 -22.28 -12.81
C GLY A 140 -1.58 -21.17 -13.02
N THR A 141 -0.91 -20.72 -11.96
CA THR A 141 0.14 -19.69 -12.04
C THR A 141 1.33 -20.18 -12.88
N MET A 142 1.75 -21.44 -12.70
CA MET A 142 2.85 -22.02 -13.50
C MET A 142 2.48 -22.17 -14.98
N VAL A 143 1.23 -22.56 -15.29
CA VAL A 143 0.73 -22.64 -16.68
C VAL A 143 0.67 -21.23 -17.32
N HIS A 144 0.28 -20.18 -16.57
CA HIS A 144 0.35 -18.80 -17.07
C HIS A 144 1.80 -18.40 -17.38
N GLU A 145 2.78 -18.65 -16.49
CA GLU A 145 4.20 -18.33 -16.76
C GLU A 145 4.71 -19.06 -18.02
N VAL A 146 4.42 -20.35 -18.17
CA VAL A 146 4.85 -21.12 -19.36
C VAL A 146 4.24 -20.54 -20.64
N PHE A 147 2.94 -20.22 -20.64
CA PHE A 147 2.29 -19.56 -21.78
C PHE A 147 2.92 -18.20 -22.10
N GLN A 148 3.12 -17.36 -21.09
CA GLN A 148 3.69 -16.02 -21.21
C GLN A 148 5.12 -16.07 -21.76
N ARG A 149 5.95 -17.01 -21.30
CA ARG A 149 7.33 -17.15 -21.76
C ARG A 149 7.41 -17.74 -23.19
N ALA A 150 6.49 -18.62 -23.57
CA ALA A 150 6.33 -19.09 -24.95
C ALA A 150 5.88 -17.96 -25.90
N ALA A 151 4.89 -17.16 -25.46
CA ALA A 151 4.44 -15.96 -26.17
C ALA A 151 5.57 -14.95 -26.38
N THR A 152 6.40 -14.70 -25.36
CA THR A 152 7.57 -13.81 -25.44
C THR A 152 8.63 -14.34 -26.41
N ALA A 153 8.87 -15.66 -26.40
CA ALA A 153 9.78 -16.32 -27.34
C ALA A 153 9.24 -16.41 -28.77
N LYS A 154 7.93 -16.18 -28.97
CA LYS A 154 7.18 -16.48 -30.20
C LYS A 154 7.33 -17.94 -30.66
N ASP A 155 7.51 -18.85 -29.71
CA ASP A 155 7.70 -20.29 -29.92
C ASP A 155 6.85 -21.09 -28.92
N PHE A 156 5.89 -21.84 -29.47
CA PHE A 156 4.97 -22.73 -28.74
C PHE A 156 5.20 -24.21 -29.09
N SER A 157 6.35 -24.57 -29.65
CA SER A 157 6.71 -25.97 -29.89
C SER A 157 6.77 -26.76 -28.58
N LEU A 158 6.40 -28.04 -28.63
CA LEU A 158 6.37 -28.91 -27.46
C LEU A 158 7.74 -29.04 -26.76
N GLU A 159 8.85 -28.91 -27.50
CA GLU A 159 10.21 -28.88 -26.94
C GLU A 159 10.41 -27.62 -26.07
N THR A 160 10.14 -26.42 -26.62
CA THR A 160 10.27 -25.16 -25.87
C THR A 160 9.27 -25.09 -24.71
N LEU A 161 8.03 -25.52 -24.90
CA LEU A 161 7.04 -25.60 -23.82
C LEU A 161 7.50 -26.54 -22.69
N SER A 162 8.03 -27.72 -23.01
CA SER A 162 8.56 -28.67 -22.01
C SER A 162 9.79 -28.11 -21.30
N LYS A 163 10.67 -27.41 -22.01
CA LYS A 163 11.85 -26.74 -21.46
C LYS A 163 11.46 -25.61 -20.50
N LEU A 164 10.49 -24.78 -20.87
CA LEU A 164 9.93 -23.72 -20.02
C LEU A 164 9.23 -24.30 -18.78
N ALA A 165 8.43 -25.35 -18.94
CA ALA A 165 7.77 -26.04 -17.84
C ALA A 165 8.76 -26.61 -16.81
N ASN A 166 9.84 -27.26 -17.26
CA ASN A 166 10.90 -27.76 -16.38
C ASN A 166 11.66 -26.62 -15.67
N GLN A 167 11.88 -25.48 -16.33
CA GLN A 167 12.48 -24.30 -15.69
C GLN A 167 11.55 -23.69 -14.62
N ALA A 168 10.24 -23.62 -14.87
CA ALA A 168 9.26 -23.18 -13.87
C ALA A 168 9.24 -24.13 -12.66
N LEU A 169 9.21 -25.45 -12.89
CA LEU A 169 9.28 -26.47 -11.83
C LEU A 169 10.54 -26.37 -10.95
N GLN A 170 11.64 -25.81 -11.47
CA GLN A 170 12.91 -25.62 -10.76
C GLN A 170 13.07 -24.21 -10.14
N SER A 171 12.10 -23.31 -10.34
CA SER A 171 12.13 -21.95 -9.80
C SER A 171 12.01 -21.95 -8.27
N SER A 172 12.93 -21.25 -7.60
CA SER A 172 12.97 -21.15 -6.14
C SER A 172 11.68 -20.59 -5.53
N ARG A 173 10.96 -19.74 -6.27
CA ARG A 173 9.61 -19.25 -5.93
C ARG A 173 8.63 -20.41 -5.78
N TYR A 174 8.40 -21.18 -6.85
CA TYR A 174 7.41 -22.24 -6.85
C TYR A 174 7.83 -23.44 -5.99
N LEU A 175 9.13 -23.69 -5.79
CA LEU A 175 9.60 -24.67 -4.81
C LEU A 175 9.21 -24.29 -3.37
N GLY A 176 9.24 -23.01 -3.02
CA GLY A 176 8.73 -22.49 -1.75
C GLY A 176 7.21 -22.66 -1.61
N ASP A 177 6.46 -22.38 -2.68
CA ASP A 177 5.00 -22.60 -2.71
C ASP A 177 4.65 -24.09 -2.61
N MET A 178 5.34 -24.98 -3.33
CA MET A 178 5.15 -26.44 -3.26
C MET A 178 5.41 -26.97 -1.84
N TYR A 179 6.52 -26.57 -1.22
CA TYR A 179 6.85 -26.93 0.16
C TYR A 179 5.77 -26.46 1.14
N SER A 180 5.30 -25.21 1.01
CA SER A 180 4.25 -24.63 1.86
C SER A 180 2.90 -25.34 1.75
N LEU A 181 2.69 -26.12 0.69
CA LEU A 181 1.45 -26.86 0.40
C LEU A 181 1.60 -28.39 0.51
N GLY A 182 2.82 -28.89 0.81
CA GLY A 182 3.10 -30.32 0.93
C GLY A 182 2.95 -31.15 -0.36
N VAL A 183 2.92 -30.51 -1.53
CA VAL A 183 2.81 -31.19 -2.85
C VAL A 183 4.18 -31.50 -3.46
N SER A 184 4.27 -32.63 -4.15
CA SER A 184 5.54 -33.06 -4.76
C SER A 184 5.80 -32.41 -6.13
N GLN A 185 7.07 -32.25 -6.49
CA GLN A 185 7.46 -31.67 -7.78
C GLN A 185 6.98 -32.53 -8.97
N GLU A 186 7.00 -33.86 -8.86
CA GLU A 186 6.50 -34.78 -9.89
C GLU A 186 4.97 -34.72 -10.06
N GLU A 187 4.22 -34.54 -8.97
CA GLU A 187 2.76 -34.35 -9.01
C GLU A 187 2.37 -33.01 -9.68
N MET A 188 3.14 -31.95 -9.41
CA MET A 188 2.98 -30.66 -10.10
C MET A 188 3.39 -30.75 -11.57
N LYS A 189 4.46 -31.49 -11.87
CA LYS A 189 4.96 -31.74 -13.23
C LYS A 189 3.93 -32.48 -14.07
N GLN A 190 3.29 -33.52 -13.56
CA GLN A 190 2.16 -34.19 -14.23
C GLN A 190 1.03 -33.20 -14.52
N GLY A 191 0.60 -32.44 -13.52
CA GLY A 191 -0.45 -31.42 -13.65
C GLY A 191 -0.13 -30.27 -14.62
N LEU A 192 1.15 -30.02 -14.90
CA LEU A 192 1.63 -29.03 -15.88
C LEU A 192 1.74 -29.63 -17.30
N HIS A 193 2.20 -30.89 -17.42
CA HIS A 193 2.35 -31.58 -18.71
C HIS A 193 1.00 -31.85 -19.40
N GLU A 194 -0.11 -31.95 -18.66
CA GLU A 194 -1.47 -31.99 -19.22
C GLU A 194 -1.78 -30.82 -20.18
N TYR A 195 -1.17 -29.64 -19.98
CA TYR A 195 -1.51 -28.42 -20.73
C TYR A 195 -0.67 -28.23 -21.99
N LEU A 196 0.58 -28.71 -22.02
CA LEU A 196 1.55 -28.33 -23.06
C LEU A 196 1.09 -28.64 -24.50
N PRO A 197 0.52 -29.83 -24.81
CA PRO A 197 0.00 -30.11 -26.15
C PRO A 197 -1.20 -29.22 -26.54
N LEU A 198 -1.97 -28.73 -25.56
CA LEU A 198 -3.11 -27.84 -25.79
C LEU A 198 -2.64 -26.41 -26.10
N LEU A 199 -1.51 -25.98 -25.51
CA LEU A 199 -0.90 -24.68 -25.81
C LEU A 199 -0.31 -24.67 -27.23
N GLU A 200 0.39 -25.76 -27.60
CA GLU A 200 0.91 -25.96 -28.97
C GLU A 200 -0.23 -26.00 -30.00
N TYR A 201 -1.30 -26.77 -29.74
CA TYR A 201 -2.46 -26.83 -30.62
C TYR A 201 -3.14 -25.45 -30.77
N TRP A 202 -3.36 -24.73 -29.68
CA TRP A 202 -3.94 -23.38 -29.71
C TRP A 202 -3.08 -22.40 -30.53
N ALA A 203 -1.77 -22.38 -30.31
CA ALA A 203 -0.87 -21.48 -31.03
C ALA A 203 -0.84 -21.79 -32.53
N ASN A 204 -0.88 -23.08 -32.90
CA ASN A 204 -0.99 -23.50 -34.29
C ASN A 204 -2.30 -23.02 -34.94
N GLU A 205 -3.45 -23.19 -34.29
CA GLU A 205 -4.76 -22.78 -34.82
C GLU A 205 -4.93 -21.26 -34.96
N TYR A 206 -4.45 -20.47 -33.99
CA TYR A 206 -4.78 -19.03 -33.89
C TYR A 206 -3.65 -18.05 -34.20
N ILE A 207 -2.37 -18.49 -34.25
CA ILE A 207 -1.20 -17.60 -34.46
C ILE A 207 -0.29 -18.09 -35.59
N ILE A 208 0.10 -19.37 -35.60
CA ILE A 208 1.19 -19.88 -36.47
C ILE A 208 0.65 -20.31 -37.85
N SER A 209 -0.61 -20.73 -37.95
CA SER A 209 -1.23 -21.12 -39.23
C SER A 209 -1.19 -19.97 -40.27
N PRO A 210 -0.87 -20.26 -41.54
CA PRO A 210 -0.97 -19.28 -42.63
C PRO A 210 -2.42 -18.84 -42.93
N THR A 211 -3.42 -19.56 -42.38
CA THR A 211 -4.81 -19.13 -42.32
C THR A 211 -5.31 -19.29 -40.87
N PRO A 212 -5.11 -18.28 -40.01
CA PRO A 212 -5.53 -18.34 -38.61
C PRO A 212 -7.03 -18.53 -38.45
N LYS A 213 -7.42 -19.27 -37.42
CA LYS A 213 -8.82 -19.61 -37.13
C LYS A 213 -9.67 -18.37 -36.87
N THR A 214 -10.67 -18.21 -37.72
CA THR A 214 -11.56 -17.04 -37.76
C THR A 214 -12.55 -17.04 -36.60
N ILE A 215 -12.47 -16.05 -35.72
CA ILE A 215 -13.40 -15.87 -34.60
C ILE A 215 -14.58 -15.01 -35.07
N SER A 216 -15.81 -15.47 -34.83
CA SER A 216 -17.00 -14.68 -35.17
C SER A 216 -17.37 -13.70 -34.06
N LEU A 217 -17.60 -12.44 -34.44
CA LEU A 217 -17.91 -11.34 -33.53
C LEU A 217 -19.20 -10.64 -33.97
N LYS A 218 -20.13 -10.48 -33.02
CA LYS A 218 -21.38 -9.73 -33.16
C LYS A 218 -21.24 -8.39 -32.44
N ILE A 219 -20.77 -7.38 -33.17
CA ILE A 219 -20.59 -6.02 -32.66
C ILE A 219 -21.88 -5.23 -32.91
N PRO A 220 -22.55 -4.70 -31.87
CA PRO A 220 -23.69 -3.80 -32.05
C PRO A 220 -23.29 -2.56 -32.85
N SER A 221 -24.00 -2.28 -33.94
CA SER A 221 -23.70 -1.13 -34.80
C SER A 221 -24.22 0.17 -34.17
N ASN A 222 -23.31 0.93 -33.56
CA ASN A 222 -23.59 2.27 -33.01
C ASN A 222 -23.86 3.30 -34.12
N SER A 223 -25.03 3.19 -34.75
CA SER A 223 -25.50 4.07 -35.82
C SER A 223 -27.00 4.32 -35.66
N ARG A 224 -27.38 5.48 -35.09
CA ARG A 224 -28.77 5.95 -35.01
C ARG A 224 -29.33 6.41 -36.38
N ALA A 225 -29.03 5.68 -37.45
CA ALA A 225 -29.53 5.90 -38.79
C ALA A 225 -30.70 4.95 -39.07
N LEU A 226 -31.86 5.49 -39.48
CA LEU A 226 -33.06 4.70 -39.74
C LEU A 226 -32.82 3.74 -40.92
N GLY A 227 -32.97 2.43 -40.70
CA GLY A 227 -33.00 1.44 -41.77
C GLY A 227 -32.75 0.02 -41.26
N LYS A 228 -33.62 -0.93 -41.65
CA LYS A 228 -33.42 -2.36 -41.39
C LYS A 228 -32.15 -2.83 -42.12
N CYS A 229 -31.07 -3.08 -41.37
CA CYS A 229 -29.84 -3.68 -41.90
C CYS A 229 -29.46 -4.86 -41.01
N GLN A 230 -29.20 -6.02 -41.61
CA GLN A 230 -28.91 -7.26 -40.89
C GLN A 230 -27.51 -7.23 -40.24
N ASP A 231 -27.32 -8.03 -39.19
CA ASP A 231 -26.02 -8.26 -38.53
C ASP A 231 -24.95 -8.66 -39.55
N SER A 232 -24.05 -7.74 -39.91
CA SER A 232 -22.91 -8.07 -40.76
C SER A 232 -21.90 -8.89 -39.96
N ALA A 233 -21.83 -10.19 -40.23
CA ALA A 233 -20.89 -11.11 -39.60
C ALA A 233 -19.47 -10.54 -39.68
N THR A 234 -18.89 -10.23 -38.52
CA THR A 234 -17.52 -9.75 -38.42
C THR A 234 -16.63 -10.91 -38.01
N VAL A 235 -15.52 -11.05 -38.72
CA VAL A 235 -14.51 -12.10 -38.52
C VAL A 235 -13.25 -11.45 -37.98
N VAL A 236 -12.63 -12.10 -36.98
CA VAL A 236 -11.41 -11.60 -36.35
C VAL A 236 -10.35 -12.70 -36.26
N THR A 237 -9.11 -12.32 -36.55
CA THR A 237 -7.90 -13.16 -36.43
C THR A 237 -6.90 -12.48 -35.49
N ILE A 238 -6.06 -13.27 -34.79
CA ILE A 238 -4.96 -12.74 -33.99
C ILE A 238 -3.77 -12.50 -34.93
N ALA A 239 -3.21 -11.29 -34.90
CA ALA A 239 -2.06 -10.90 -35.72
C ALA A 239 -0.74 -11.02 -34.93
N GLU A 240 -0.72 -10.54 -33.68
CA GLU A 240 0.41 -10.74 -32.78
C GLU A 240 0.02 -10.61 -31.30
N LEU A 241 0.88 -11.11 -30.41
CA LEU A 241 0.85 -10.81 -28.98
C LEU A 241 1.82 -9.65 -28.73
N VAL A 242 1.30 -8.49 -28.31
CA VAL A 242 2.02 -7.20 -28.26
C VAL A 242 2.70 -7.00 -26.91
N ASP A 243 1.97 -7.31 -25.84
CA ASP A 243 2.47 -7.25 -24.48
C ASP A 243 1.87 -8.33 -23.59
N ILE A 244 2.48 -8.52 -22.43
CA ILE A 244 2.20 -9.58 -21.47
C ILE A 244 2.23 -8.94 -20.08
N GLU A 245 1.36 -9.39 -19.17
CA GLU A 245 1.37 -8.93 -17.78
C GLU A 245 1.19 -7.40 -17.65
N GLU A 246 0.43 -6.79 -18.56
CA GLU A 246 0.28 -5.33 -18.71
C GLU A 246 -0.52 -4.72 -17.55
N ASN A 247 0.16 -3.92 -16.72
CA ASN A 247 -0.49 -3.09 -15.71
C ASN A 247 -1.31 -1.97 -16.38
N VAL A 248 -2.62 -1.91 -16.11
CA VAL A 248 -3.51 -0.82 -16.57
C VAL A 248 -4.28 -0.25 -15.39
N TRP A 249 -4.08 1.02 -15.09
CA TRP A 249 -4.78 1.75 -14.02
C TRP A 249 -5.60 2.89 -14.67
N SER A 250 -6.89 2.98 -14.35
CA SER A 250 -7.79 4.03 -14.85
C SER A 250 -8.23 4.96 -13.71
N PRO A 251 -7.69 6.19 -13.65
CA PRO A 251 -8.15 7.24 -12.74
C PRO A 251 -9.58 7.72 -13.05
N ARG A 252 -10.10 7.54 -14.26
CA ARG A 252 -11.49 7.90 -14.61
C ARG A 252 -12.48 6.93 -13.98
N PHE A 253 -12.34 5.65 -14.30
CA PHE A 253 -13.27 4.62 -13.83
C PHE A 253 -12.98 4.14 -12.40
N GLY A 254 -11.86 4.58 -11.81
CA GLY A 254 -11.42 4.19 -10.47
C GLY A 254 -11.11 2.70 -10.38
N LEU A 255 -10.44 2.20 -11.42
CA LEU A 255 -10.15 0.79 -11.65
C LEU A 255 -8.64 0.54 -11.77
N LYS A 256 -8.22 -0.69 -11.47
CA LYS A 256 -6.92 -1.20 -11.88
C LYS A 256 -6.98 -2.68 -12.25
N GLY A 257 -6.06 -3.10 -13.10
CA GLY A 257 -5.94 -4.46 -13.58
C GLY A 257 -4.51 -4.76 -14.00
N LYS A 258 -4.26 -6.06 -14.21
CA LYS A 258 -3.09 -6.57 -14.88
C LYS A 258 -3.61 -7.53 -15.94
N ILE A 259 -3.49 -7.17 -17.21
CA ILE A 259 -3.99 -7.97 -18.32
C ILE A 259 -2.97 -9.11 -18.54
N ASP A 260 -3.41 -10.38 -18.55
CA ASP A 260 -2.50 -11.52 -18.76
C ASP A 260 -1.71 -11.35 -20.07
N VAL A 261 -2.42 -11.02 -21.17
CA VAL A 261 -1.86 -10.82 -22.51
C VAL A 261 -2.62 -9.71 -23.24
N THR A 262 -1.90 -8.79 -23.87
CA THR A 262 -2.46 -7.76 -24.76
C THR A 262 -2.13 -8.13 -26.20
N ALA A 263 -3.16 -8.41 -27.00
CA ALA A 263 -3.04 -8.91 -28.37
C ALA A 263 -3.44 -7.85 -29.40
N ARG A 264 -2.85 -7.93 -30.60
CA ARG A 264 -3.35 -7.21 -31.77
C ARG A 264 -4.14 -8.17 -32.64
N VAL A 265 -5.32 -7.71 -33.07
CA VAL A 265 -6.24 -8.48 -33.91
C VAL A 265 -6.62 -7.72 -35.17
N GLN A 266 -6.83 -8.45 -36.27
CA GLN A 266 -7.30 -7.92 -37.55
C GLN A 266 -8.80 -8.18 -37.70
N ILE A 267 -9.57 -7.11 -37.92
CA ILE A 267 -11.04 -7.15 -37.97
C ILE A 267 -11.52 -7.05 -39.42
N HIS A 268 -12.12 -8.14 -39.91
CA HIS A 268 -12.68 -8.30 -41.25
C HIS A 268 -14.21 -8.18 -41.20
N ARG A 269 -14.75 -7.03 -41.62
CA ARG A 269 -16.19 -6.76 -41.65
C ARG A 269 -16.77 -7.08 -43.04
N LEU A 270 -17.60 -8.13 -43.14
CA LEU A 270 -18.23 -8.54 -44.40
C LEU A 270 -19.35 -7.57 -44.81
N ARG A 271 -19.10 -6.77 -45.86
CA ARG A 271 -20.09 -5.94 -46.55
C ARG A 271 -19.83 -5.93 -48.07
N ASN A 272 -20.86 -5.62 -48.85
CA ASN A 272 -20.90 -5.77 -50.32
C ASN A 272 -20.09 -4.70 -51.09
N SER A 273 -18.85 -4.44 -50.67
CA SER A 273 -17.88 -3.63 -51.40
C SER A 273 -16.49 -4.24 -51.17
N SER A 274 -15.89 -4.80 -52.22
CA SER A 274 -14.49 -5.22 -52.18
C SER A 274 -13.59 -4.03 -51.82
N HIS A 275 -12.45 -4.31 -51.19
CA HIS A 275 -11.43 -3.32 -50.80
C HIS A 275 -11.81 -2.34 -49.67
N ARG A 276 -12.28 -2.87 -48.53
CA ARG A 276 -11.85 -2.31 -47.23
C ARG A 276 -10.70 -3.16 -46.69
N ALA A 277 -9.62 -2.50 -46.27
CA ALA A 277 -8.54 -3.14 -45.53
C ALA A 277 -9.06 -3.64 -44.16
N PRO A 278 -8.45 -4.70 -43.58
CA PRO A 278 -8.76 -5.10 -42.20
C PRO A 278 -8.40 -3.97 -41.23
N GLU A 279 -9.22 -3.80 -40.20
CA GLU A 279 -8.99 -2.81 -39.14
C GLU A 279 -8.19 -3.48 -38.01
N GLU A 280 -6.96 -3.02 -37.75
CA GLU A 280 -6.17 -3.52 -36.62
C GLU A 280 -6.60 -2.87 -35.30
N LYS A 281 -6.80 -3.69 -34.26
CA LYS A 281 -7.06 -3.22 -32.89
C LYS A 281 -6.23 -3.96 -31.85
N THR A 282 -5.80 -3.23 -30.84
CA THR A 282 -5.26 -3.78 -29.59
C THR A 282 -6.44 -4.17 -28.67
N VAL A 283 -6.39 -5.38 -28.11
CA VAL A 283 -7.47 -5.97 -27.29
C VAL A 283 -6.91 -6.78 -26.11
N PRO A 284 -7.61 -6.80 -24.95
CA PRO A 284 -7.21 -7.62 -23.82
C PRO A 284 -7.57 -9.10 -24.02
N LEU A 285 -6.67 -9.99 -23.62
CA LEU A 285 -6.84 -11.44 -23.58
C LEU A 285 -6.57 -11.94 -22.14
N GLU A 286 -7.61 -12.43 -21.47
CA GLU A 286 -7.51 -13.06 -20.15
C GLU A 286 -7.35 -14.58 -20.30
N LEU A 287 -6.46 -15.17 -19.53
CA LEU A 287 -6.18 -16.60 -19.51
C LEU A 287 -6.89 -17.27 -18.33
N LYS A 288 -7.41 -18.49 -18.54
CA LYS A 288 -8.03 -19.31 -17.48
C LYS A 288 -7.59 -20.76 -17.56
N THR A 289 -7.11 -21.28 -16.43
CA THR A 289 -6.61 -22.66 -16.26
C THR A 289 -7.61 -23.60 -15.56
N GLY A 290 -8.69 -23.05 -15.00
CA GLY A 290 -9.75 -23.82 -14.36
C GLY A 290 -10.74 -24.44 -15.35
N ARG A 291 -11.89 -24.91 -14.81
CA ARG A 291 -13.01 -25.42 -15.61
C ARG A 291 -13.49 -24.36 -16.62
N GLU A 292 -13.69 -24.79 -17.86
CA GLU A 292 -14.38 -24.02 -18.89
C GLU A 292 -15.82 -23.74 -18.45
N SER A 293 -16.08 -22.48 -18.08
CA SER A 293 -17.34 -22.03 -17.46
C SER A 293 -18.05 -20.95 -18.25
N ASN A 294 -17.31 -20.16 -19.04
CA ASN A 294 -17.73 -18.88 -19.64
C ASN A 294 -18.53 -17.99 -18.65
N SER A 295 -18.20 -18.05 -17.35
CA SER A 295 -19.05 -17.51 -16.30
C SER A 295 -19.07 -15.99 -16.28
N ILE A 296 -20.13 -15.43 -15.67
CA ILE A 296 -20.35 -13.98 -15.59
C ILE A 296 -19.14 -13.28 -14.98
N GLU A 297 -18.47 -13.87 -13.98
CA GLU A 297 -17.29 -13.26 -13.34
C GLU A 297 -16.09 -13.19 -14.30
N HIS A 298 -15.84 -14.24 -15.09
CA HIS A 298 -14.75 -14.26 -16.07
C HIS A 298 -15.03 -13.27 -17.21
N ARG A 299 -16.27 -13.21 -17.71
CA ARG A 299 -16.69 -12.25 -18.73
C ARG A 299 -16.59 -10.81 -18.22
N SER A 300 -17.05 -10.56 -16.99
CA SER A 300 -17.00 -9.22 -16.36
C SER A 300 -15.57 -8.74 -16.13
N GLN A 301 -14.64 -9.64 -15.83
CA GLN A 301 -13.21 -9.29 -15.73
C GLN A 301 -12.68 -8.78 -17.08
N VAL A 302 -13.04 -9.43 -18.20
CA VAL A 302 -12.67 -8.97 -19.54
C VAL A 302 -13.35 -7.65 -19.93
N VAL A 303 -14.63 -7.46 -19.59
CA VAL A 303 -15.34 -6.17 -19.76
C VAL A 303 -14.65 -5.03 -18.98
N LEU A 304 -14.17 -5.32 -17.76
CA LEU A 304 -13.43 -4.34 -16.96
C LEU A 304 -12.07 -4.00 -17.56
N TYR A 305 -11.38 -4.94 -18.23
CA TYR A 305 -10.20 -4.59 -19.02
C TYR A 305 -10.56 -3.77 -20.26
N THR A 306 -11.61 -4.09 -21.02
CA THR A 306 -11.97 -3.25 -22.18
C THR A 306 -12.31 -1.81 -21.77
N LEU A 307 -12.87 -1.62 -20.57
CA LEU A 307 -13.12 -0.30 -19.98
C LEU A 307 -11.82 0.39 -19.51
N MET A 308 -10.91 -0.32 -18.83
CA MET A 308 -9.61 0.24 -18.41
C MET A 308 -8.69 0.56 -19.58
N SER A 309 -8.72 -0.26 -20.64
CA SER A 309 -7.98 -0.01 -21.88
C SER A 309 -8.45 1.23 -22.62
N MET A 310 -9.62 1.82 -22.32
CA MET A 310 -10.09 3.09 -22.92
C MET A 310 -9.21 4.30 -22.58
N GLU A 311 -8.25 4.16 -21.67
CA GLU A 311 -7.23 5.19 -21.40
C GLU A 311 -6.13 5.24 -22.48
N GLN A 312 -5.93 4.16 -23.26
CA GLN A 312 -4.80 4.00 -24.19
C GLN A 312 -5.21 3.49 -25.60
N TYR A 313 -6.26 2.67 -25.66
CA TYR A 313 -6.73 1.95 -26.84
C TYR A 313 -8.25 2.11 -26.99
N SER A 314 -8.82 1.74 -28.14
CA SER A 314 -10.27 1.70 -28.35
C SER A 314 -10.75 0.27 -28.68
N PRO A 315 -10.73 -0.68 -27.73
CA PRO A 315 -11.12 -2.06 -27.96
C PRO A 315 -12.64 -2.19 -28.12
N GLU A 316 -13.07 -2.88 -29.18
CA GLU A 316 -14.50 -3.22 -29.40
C GLU A 316 -14.92 -4.50 -28.66
N ALA A 317 -13.94 -5.32 -28.27
CA ALA A 317 -14.11 -6.56 -27.53
C ALA A 317 -12.80 -6.91 -26.80
N GLY A 318 -12.90 -7.82 -25.83
CA GLY A 318 -11.79 -8.60 -25.32
C GLY A 318 -12.01 -10.09 -25.55
N PHE A 319 -11.02 -10.90 -25.17
CA PHE A 319 -11.04 -12.35 -25.34
C PHE A 319 -10.76 -13.08 -24.03
N LEU A 320 -11.30 -14.31 -23.93
CA LEU A 320 -11.16 -15.19 -22.77
C LEU A 320 -10.74 -16.58 -23.26
N LEU A 321 -9.53 -17.02 -22.89
CA LEU A 321 -8.94 -18.30 -23.31
C LEU A 321 -8.91 -19.32 -22.18
N TYR A 322 -9.54 -20.48 -22.39
CA TYR A 322 -9.43 -21.61 -21.47
C TYR A 322 -8.26 -22.52 -21.86
N LEU A 323 -7.14 -22.39 -21.14
CA LEU A 323 -5.91 -23.15 -21.40
C LEU A 323 -6.07 -24.66 -21.20
N LYS A 324 -7.09 -25.12 -20.47
CA LYS A 324 -7.42 -26.56 -20.35
C LYS A 324 -8.16 -27.16 -21.56
N THR A 325 -8.60 -26.35 -22.52
CA THR A 325 -9.32 -26.83 -23.72
C THR A 325 -8.92 -26.15 -25.03
N GLY A 326 -8.13 -25.07 -24.99
CA GLY A 326 -7.79 -24.27 -26.18
C GLY A 326 -8.95 -23.42 -26.71
N ASN A 327 -10.08 -23.37 -26.00
CA ASN A 327 -11.26 -22.64 -26.44
C ASN A 327 -11.16 -21.13 -26.12
N LEU A 328 -11.39 -20.33 -27.15
CA LEU A 328 -11.23 -18.87 -27.14
C LEU A 328 -12.60 -18.21 -27.34
N TYR A 329 -13.07 -17.47 -26.34
CA TYR A 329 -14.37 -16.82 -26.34
C TYR A 329 -14.27 -15.30 -26.56
N PRO A 330 -15.03 -14.72 -27.52
CA PRO A 330 -15.18 -13.27 -27.60
C PRO A 330 -16.07 -12.73 -26.47
N VAL A 331 -15.67 -11.57 -25.94
CA VAL A 331 -16.41 -10.79 -24.95
C VAL A 331 -16.56 -9.37 -25.48
N VAL A 332 -17.68 -9.11 -26.17
CA VAL A 332 -18.12 -7.75 -26.52
C VAL A 332 -18.69 -7.10 -25.28
N ALA A 333 -18.24 -5.89 -24.95
CA ALA A 333 -18.75 -5.11 -23.83
C ALA A 333 -19.84 -4.14 -24.30
N SER A 334 -21.03 -4.19 -23.70
CA SER A 334 -22.10 -3.23 -23.96
C SER A 334 -22.11 -2.09 -22.94
N HIS A 335 -22.85 -1.01 -23.23
CA HIS A 335 -23.11 0.05 -22.26
C HIS A 335 -23.76 -0.50 -20.98
N MET A 336 -24.60 -1.53 -21.08
CA MET A 336 -25.24 -2.18 -19.94
C MET A 336 -24.23 -2.86 -19.02
N ASP A 337 -23.25 -3.58 -19.59
CA ASP A 337 -22.24 -4.29 -18.80
C ASP A 337 -21.35 -3.29 -18.04
N HIS A 338 -20.88 -2.23 -18.72
CA HIS A 338 -20.14 -1.14 -18.08
C HIS A 338 -20.96 -0.47 -16.96
N ARG A 339 -22.24 -0.15 -17.23
CA ARG A 339 -23.15 0.53 -16.29
C ARG A 339 -23.31 -0.26 -14.99
N GLU A 340 -23.66 -1.54 -15.07
CA GLU A 340 -23.89 -2.35 -13.86
C GLU A 340 -22.59 -2.72 -13.13
N LEU A 341 -21.48 -2.93 -13.84
CA LEU A 341 -20.18 -3.17 -13.21
C LEU A 341 -19.62 -1.93 -12.50
N LEU A 342 -19.85 -0.72 -13.03
CA LEU A 342 -19.51 0.54 -12.35
C LEU A 342 -20.42 0.80 -11.13
N LYS A 343 -21.72 0.47 -11.21
CA LYS A 343 -22.62 0.52 -10.04
C LYS A 343 -22.18 -0.45 -8.94
N LEU A 344 -21.78 -1.68 -9.28
CA LEU A 344 -21.16 -2.62 -8.34
C LEU A 344 -19.83 -2.10 -7.77
N ARG A 345 -18.97 -1.49 -8.59
CA ARG A 345 -17.72 -0.86 -8.12
C ARG A 345 -18.00 0.27 -7.12
N ASN A 346 -18.96 1.15 -7.37
CA ASN A 346 -19.33 2.23 -6.46
C ASN A 346 -19.84 1.69 -5.10
N ASN A 347 -20.67 0.64 -5.12
CA ASN A 347 -21.14 -0.02 -3.89
C ASN A 347 -19.97 -0.64 -3.11
N LEU A 348 -19.08 -1.37 -3.78
CA LEU A 348 -17.87 -1.96 -3.18
C LEU A 348 -16.97 -0.88 -2.55
N VAL A 349 -16.80 0.24 -3.24
CA VAL A 349 -16.02 1.40 -2.77
C VAL A 349 -16.64 2.05 -1.54
N HIS A 350 -17.96 2.25 -1.52
CA HIS A 350 -18.65 2.81 -0.36
C HIS A 350 -18.36 2.01 0.92
N TYR A 351 -18.49 0.68 0.90
CA TYR A 351 -18.21 -0.16 2.07
C TYR A 351 -16.73 -0.24 2.47
N ILE A 352 -15.80 -0.04 1.52
CA ILE A 352 -14.35 0.02 1.83
C ILE A 352 -13.97 1.37 2.43
N HIS A 353 -14.50 2.47 1.88
CA HIS A 353 -14.21 3.84 2.33
C HIS A 353 -14.88 4.15 3.68
N ASN A 354 -16.16 3.78 3.82
CA ASN A 354 -16.97 4.06 4.99
C ASN A 354 -16.96 2.90 6.01
N CYS A 355 -15.81 2.25 6.22
CA CYS A 355 -15.67 1.13 7.16
C CYS A 355 -15.65 1.55 8.65
N MET A 356 -15.64 2.86 8.94
CA MET A 356 -15.79 3.45 10.26
C MET A 356 -16.81 4.59 10.27
N GLU A 357 -17.61 4.66 11.32
CA GLU A 357 -18.48 5.79 11.65
C GLU A 357 -17.89 6.60 12.81
N LYS A 358 -17.81 7.93 12.65
CA LYS A 358 -17.34 8.85 13.69
C LYS A 358 -18.54 9.39 14.47
N GLY A 359 -18.86 8.73 15.59
CA GLY A 359 -19.86 9.23 16.55
C GLY A 359 -19.37 10.49 17.28
N ALA A 360 -20.28 11.12 18.05
CA ALA A 360 -20.00 12.37 18.75
C ALA A 360 -18.92 12.25 19.85
N GLU A 361 -18.82 11.09 20.50
CA GLU A 361 -17.83 10.79 21.54
C GLU A 361 -16.89 9.64 21.15
N HIS A 362 -17.41 8.61 20.48
CA HIS A 362 -16.69 7.38 20.15
C HIS A 362 -16.84 7.04 18.67
N SER A 363 -15.76 6.56 18.04
CA SER A 363 -15.83 5.96 16.70
C SER A 363 -16.23 4.49 16.79
N ARG A 364 -16.96 3.99 15.80
CA ARG A 364 -17.35 2.57 15.69
C ARG A 364 -17.03 2.01 14.31
N LEU A 365 -16.95 0.68 14.23
CA LEU A 365 -16.92 -0.03 12.94
C LEU A 365 -18.30 0.06 12.29
N SER A 366 -18.34 0.26 10.98
CA SER A 366 -19.58 0.33 10.20
C SER A 366 -20.11 -1.08 9.89
N ARG A 367 -21.41 -1.21 9.61
CA ARG A 367 -21.97 -2.51 9.19
C ARG A 367 -21.56 -2.83 7.74
N LEU A 368 -21.13 -4.07 7.52
CA LEU A 368 -20.88 -4.62 6.18
C LEU A 368 -22.19 -5.03 5.48
N PRO A 369 -22.18 -5.31 4.16
CA PRO A 369 -23.36 -5.88 3.50
C PRO A 369 -23.82 -7.17 4.19
N ASP A 370 -25.11 -7.46 4.18
CA ASP A 370 -25.69 -8.63 4.86
C ASP A 370 -25.09 -9.97 4.39
N ILE A 371 -25.20 -10.97 5.26
CA ILE A 371 -24.77 -12.34 4.99
C ILE A 371 -25.78 -13.01 4.04
N LEU A 372 -25.29 -13.69 3.01
CA LEU A 372 -26.14 -14.42 2.07
C LEU A 372 -26.66 -15.71 2.68
N THR A 373 -27.95 -15.96 2.49
CA THR A 373 -28.65 -17.19 2.90
C THR A 373 -28.36 -18.38 1.97
N ASP A 374 -27.78 -18.15 0.78
CA ASP A 374 -27.30 -19.22 -0.11
C ASP A 374 -26.12 -19.99 0.50
N ARG A 375 -26.43 -21.19 1.00
CA ARG A 375 -25.45 -22.13 1.55
C ARG A 375 -24.38 -22.53 0.53
N GLN A 376 -24.64 -22.57 -0.78
CA GLN A 376 -23.64 -22.97 -1.79
C GLN A 376 -22.55 -21.91 -1.98
N THR A 377 -22.92 -20.64 -2.20
CA THR A 377 -21.95 -19.53 -2.31
C THR A 377 -21.17 -19.33 -1.01
N CYS A 378 -21.80 -19.54 0.14
CA CYS A 378 -21.15 -19.41 1.45
C CYS A 378 -20.26 -20.60 1.84
N GLN A 379 -20.53 -21.82 1.35
CA GLN A 379 -19.70 -23.01 1.60
C GLN A 379 -18.30 -22.88 1.00
N TYR A 380 -18.20 -22.39 -0.24
CA TYR A 380 -16.92 -22.23 -0.96
C TYR A 380 -16.33 -20.81 -0.84
N CYS A 381 -16.71 -20.06 0.20
CA CYS A 381 -16.22 -18.69 0.41
C CYS A 381 -14.87 -18.69 1.15
N PRO A 382 -13.77 -18.15 0.59
CA PRO A 382 -12.48 -18.09 1.30
C PRO A 382 -12.52 -17.12 2.50
N GLN A 383 -13.43 -16.14 2.48
CA GLN A 383 -13.62 -15.16 3.56
C GLN A 383 -14.65 -15.62 4.61
N ARG A 384 -15.00 -16.92 4.65
CA ARG A 384 -16.05 -17.48 5.52
C ARG A 384 -15.84 -17.17 7.02
N ARG A 385 -14.65 -17.41 7.56
CA ARG A 385 -14.31 -17.06 8.95
C ARG A 385 -14.44 -15.56 9.22
N ASN A 386 -13.84 -14.72 8.38
CA ASN A 386 -13.86 -13.27 8.52
C ASN A 386 -15.27 -12.69 8.40
N CYS A 387 -16.13 -13.32 7.60
CA CYS A 387 -17.54 -12.98 7.46
C CYS A 387 -18.32 -13.14 8.78
N ALA A 388 -18.14 -14.28 9.46
CA ALA A 388 -18.79 -14.56 10.74
C ALA A 388 -18.18 -13.75 11.89
N LEU A 389 -16.84 -13.68 11.94
CA LEU A 389 -16.08 -12.96 12.95
C LEU A 389 -16.42 -11.45 12.94
N TYR A 390 -16.53 -10.83 11.76
CA TYR A 390 -16.90 -9.42 11.65
C TYR A 390 -18.34 -9.18 12.13
N GLU A 391 -19.31 -10.03 11.75
CA GLU A 391 -20.71 -9.82 12.19
C GLU A 391 -20.82 -9.91 13.71
N ARG A 392 -20.26 -10.97 14.32
CA ARG A 392 -20.33 -11.20 15.77
C ARG A 392 -19.50 -10.21 16.61
N ALA A 393 -18.56 -9.50 15.98
CA ALA A 393 -17.74 -8.47 16.63
C ALA A 393 -18.23 -7.02 16.40
N VAL A 394 -19.26 -6.82 15.56
CA VAL A 394 -19.79 -5.48 15.21
C VAL A 394 -21.29 -5.35 15.48
N ASP A 395 -22.12 -6.35 15.16
CA ASP A 395 -23.54 -6.37 15.57
C ASP A 395 -23.74 -7.33 16.75
N SER A 396 -23.96 -6.75 17.92
CA SER A 396 -24.14 -7.49 19.18
C SER A 396 -25.57 -8.01 19.39
N ARG A 397 -26.48 -7.85 18.42
CA ARG A 397 -27.88 -8.34 18.48
C ARG A 397 -28.02 -9.83 18.19
N PHE A 398 -27.21 -10.62 18.89
CA PHE A 398 -27.27 -12.08 18.87
C PHE A 398 -28.49 -12.57 19.67
N GLY A 399 -29.67 -12.56 19.04
CA GLY A 399 -30.90 -13.08 19.65
C GLY A 399 -32.24 -12.62 19.07
N GLU A 400 -32.29 -11.53 18.29
CA GLU A 400 -33.56 -10.95 17.78
C GLU A 400 -33.61 -10.90 16.25
N GLY A 401 -34.28 -11.89 15.64
CA GLY A 401 -34.82 -11.79 14.27
C GLY A 401 -33.94 -12.28 13.11
N SER A 402 -32.74 -12.81 13.35
CA SER A 402 -31.91 -13.44 12.31
C SER A 402 -32.38 -14.86 11.98
N GLU A 403 -32.46 -15.20 10.69
CA GLU A 403 -32.82 -16.55 10.22
C GLU A 403 -31.88 -17.64 10.79
N ASP A 404 -32.44 -18.80 11.18
CA ASP A 404 -31.71 -19.93 11.77
C ASP A 404 -30.43 -20.31 11.01
N VAL A 405 -30.46 -20.25 9.68
CA VAL A 405 -29.34 -20.57 8.79
C VAL A 405 -28.11 -19.68 9.04
N VAL A 406 -28.32 -18.41 9.41
CA VAL A 406 -27.24 -17.48 9.73
C VAL A 406 -26.77 -17.70 11.18
N CYS A 407 -27.68 -18.00 12.11
CA CYS A 407 -27.36 -18.36 13.49
C CYS A 407 -26.45 -19.60 13.56
N ASP A 408 -26.84 -20.68 12.87
CA ASP A 408 -26.04 -21.91 12.69
C ASP A 408 -24.64 -21.59 12.19
N PHE A 409 -24.56 -20.79 11.13
CA PHE A 409 -23.31 -20.41 10.46
C PHE A 409 -22.38 -19.62 11.39
N LEU A 410 -22.90 -18.60 12.08
CA LEU A 410 -22.11 -17.81 13.03
C LEU A 410 -21.62 -18.70 14.18
N GLN A 411 -22.47 -19.56 14.74
CA GLN A 411 -22.08 -20.44 15.84
C GLN A 411 -21.08 -21.52 15.41
N GLN A 412 -21.15 -22.02 14.17
CA GLN A 412 -20.15 -22.95 13.62
C GLN A 412 -18.75 -22.31 13.50
N GLU A 413 -18.66 -21.07 13.01
CA GLU A 413 -17.37 -20.42 12.73
C GLU A 413 -16.75 -19.67 13.94
N THR A 414 -17.56 -19.34 14.95
CA THR A 414 -17.13 -18.48 16.08
C THR A 414 -17.58 -18.97 17.46
N GLY A 415 -18.21 -20.14 17.57
CA GLY A 415 -18.68 -20.68 18.85
C GLY A 415 -17.60 -21.01 19.87
N HIS A 416 -16.33 -21.06 19.45
CA HIS A 416 -15.14 -21.20 20.30
C HIS A 416 -14.61 -19.87 20.88
N LEU A 417 -15.14 -18.72 20.44
CA LEU A 417 -14.65 -17.40 20.85
C LEU A 417 -15.47 -16.82 22.01
N THR A 418 -14.77 -16.27 22.99
CA THR A 418 -15.38 -15.58 24.14
C THR A 418 -15.69 -14.11 23.84
N SER A 419 -16.48 -13.46 24.70
CA SER A 419 -16.73 -12.01 24.60
C SER A 419 -15.44 -11.16 24.69
N PRO A 420 -14.48 -11.44 25.60
CA PRO A 420 -13.14 -10.84 25.56
C PRO A 420 -12.43 -10.98 24.20
N HIS A 421 -12.47 -12.16 23.58
CA HIS A 421 -11.81 -12.40 22.27
C HIS A 421 -12.41 -11.54 21.16
N LEU A 422 -13.75 -11.48 21.09
CA LEU A 422 -14.49 -10.66 20.13
C LEU A 422 -14.27 -9.15 20.35
N SER A 423 -14.25 -8.72 21.62
CA SER A 423 -13.97 -7.33 22.01
C SER A 423 -12.54 -6.91 21.63
N TYR A 424 -11.55 -7.77 21.89
CA TYR A 424 -10.16 -7.56 21.50
C TYR A 424 -10.01 -7.42 19.97
N PHE A 425 -10.65 -8.31 19.19
CA PHE A 425 -10.67 -8.23 17.73
C PHE A 425 -11.28 -6.90 17.24
N SER A 426 -12.47 -6.54 17.74
CA SER A 426 -13.20 -5.33 17.34
C SER A 426 -12.40 -4.05 17.66
N HIS A 427 -11.78 -3.99 18.86
CA HIS A 427 -10.96 -2.88 19.30
C HIS A 427 -9.72 -2.68 18.42
N TRP A 428 -8.95 -3.74 18.15
CA TRP A 428 -7.75 -3.64 17.32
C TRP A 428 -8.07 -3.35 15.84
N LEU A 429 -9.18 -3.88 15.32
CA LEU A 429 -9.68 -3.58 13.98
C LEU A 429 -10.01 -2.08 13.82
N LEU A 430 -10.69 -1.51 14.82
CA LEU A 430 -10.99 -0.06 14.87
C LEU A 430 -9.72 0.80 14.95
N LEU A 431 -8.74 0.43 15.79
CA LEU A 431 -7.46 1.14 15.88
C LEU A 431 -6.67 1.12 14.56
N LEU A 432 -6.62 -0.04 13.89
CA LEU A 432 -5.93 -0.19 12.61
C LEU A 432 -6.57 0.68 11.52
N PHE A 433 -7.90 0.65 11.37
CA PHE A 433 -8.58 1.53 10.41
C PHE A 433 -8.38 3.02 10.77
N THR A 434 -8.44 3.39 12.05
CA THR A 434 -8.18 4.77 12.51
C THR A 434 -6.79 5.26 12.09
N TYR A 435 -5.77 4.40 12.16
CA TYR A 435 -4.40 4.74 11.80
C TYR A 435 -4.14 4.76 10.29
N PHE A 436 -4.67 3.78 9.53
CA PHE A 436 -4.30 3.59 8.12
C PHE A 436 -5.22 4.28 7.09
N LEU A 437 -6.50 4.56 7.40
CA LEU A 437 -7.43 5.22 6.47
C LEU A 437 -6.93 6.58 5.91
N PRO A 438 -6.24 7.45 6.67
CA PRO A 438 -5.75 8.73 6.14
C PRO A 438 -4.72 8.62 5.01
N PHE A 439 -4.07 7.47 4.85
CA PHE A 439 -2.96 7.27 3.90
C PHE A 439 -3.42 6.67 2.57
N SER A 440 -4.57 5.99 2.52
CA SER A 440 -5.02 5.26 1.33
C SER A 440 -5.55 6.11 0.16
N ALA A 441 -5.75 7.42 0.36
CA ALA A 441 -6.38 8.31 -0.63
C ALA A 441 -5.41 9.04 -1.56
N SER A 442 -4.09 9.01 -1.29
CA SER A 442 -3.13 10.00 -1.83
C SER A 442 -2.43 9.62 -3.14
N PHE A 443 -2.92 8.63 -3.89
CA PHE A 443 -2.17 8.01 -4.99
C PHE A 443 -2.16 8.75 -6.33
N ILE A 444 -3.02 9.76 -6.54
CA ILE A 444 -3.18 10.45 -7.83
C ILE A 444 -3.10 11.97 -7.66
N LEU A 445 -2.03 12.46 -7.03
CA LEU A 445 -1.65 13.87 -7.11
C LEU A 445 -0.94 14.19 -8.43
N THR A 446 -1.10 15.42 -8.91
CA THR A 446 -0.32 15.95 -10.04
C THR A 446 1.13 16.21 -9.61
N CYS A 447 2.08 15.99 -10.52
CA CYS A 447 3.54 16.01 -10.25
C CYS A 447 3.99 17.26 -9.46
N VAL A 448 3.46 18.43 -9.83
CA VAL A 448 3.75 19.75 -9.24
C VAL A 448 3.42 19.84 -7.73
N CYS A 449 2.53 18.99 -7.23
CA CYS A 449 2.19 18.91 -5.81
C CYS A 449 3.07 17.85 -5.09
N SER A 450 3.26 16.68 -5.69
CA SER A 450 4.03 15.58 -5.10
C SER A 450 5.54 15.90 -4.97
N GLU A 451 6.11 16.62 -5.95
CA GLU A 451 7.50 17.11 -5.88
C GLU A 451 7.70 18.10 -4.71
N LYS A 452 6.73 18.99 -4.46
CA LYS A 452 6.76 19.95 -3.33
C LYS A 452 6.64 19.29 -1.97
N ASN A 453 5.92 18.16 -1.89
CA ASN A 453 5.80 17.35 -0.69
C ASN A 453 7.00 16.40 -0.49
N GLY A 454 7.89 16.25 -1.49
CA GLY A 454 9.06 15.38 -1.42
C GLY A 454 8.75 13.89 -1.46
N SER A 455 7.59 13.50 -2.01
CA SER A 455 7.14 12.09 -2.14
C SER A 455 7.24 11.54 -3.57
N CYS A 456 7.66 12.36 -4.52
CA CYS A 456 7.79 12.05 -5.95
C CYS A 456 9.11 12.58 -6.51
N VAL A 457 9.55 12.01 -7.62
CA VAL A 457 10.65 12.50 -8.46
C VAL A 457 10.17 12.46 -9.92
N GLY A 458 9.83 13.61 -10.49
CA GLY A 458 9.47 13.74 -11.90
C GLY A 458 10.66 13.97 -12.82
N ASN A 459 10.39 13.98 -14.12
CA ASN A 459 11.33 14.32 -15.19
C ASN A 459 12.62 13.47 -15.17
N VAL A 460 12.46 12.16 -15.03
CA VAL A 460 13.57 11.20 -15.13
C VAL A 460 13.54 10.45 -16.47
N GLN A 461 14.72 10.19 -17.03
CA GLN A 461 14.88 9.49 -18.31
C GLN A 461 15.46 8.10 -18.08
N LEU A 462 14.90 7.07 -18.69
CA LEU A 462 15.44 5.71 -18.66
C LEU A 462 16.84 5.65 -19.31
N LEU A 463 17.74 4.85 -18.73
CA LEU A 463 19.06 4.53 -19.27
C LEU A 463 19.15 3.04 -19.59
N ASP A 464 19.51 2.74 -20.83
CA ASP A 464 19.85 1.38 -21.27
C ASP A 464 21.24 0.91 -20.77
N PRO A 465 21.47 -0.40 -20.65
CA PRO A 465 20.49 -1.48 -20.78
C PRO A 465 19.74 -1.77 -19.46
N VAL A 466 18.48 -2.18 -19.58
CA VAL A 466 17.72 -2.84 -18.51
C VAL A 466 18.33 -4.22 -18.24
N LEU A 467 18.45 -4.61 -16.97
CA LEU A 467 19.07 -5.88 -16.56
C LEU A 467 18.06 -6.79 -15.86
N VAL A 468 17.86 -8.00 -16.39
CA VAL A 468 16.98 -9.01 -15.76
C VAL A 468 17.71 -9.65 -14.57
N GLN A 469 17.08 -9.65 -13.40
CA GLN A 469 17.57 -10.32 -12.19
C GLN A 469 16.42 -11.10 -11.54
N SER A 470 16.52 -12.43 -11.50
CA SER A 470 15.60 -13.32 -10.76
C SER A 470 14.09 -13.09 -11.02
N GLY A 471 13.72 -12.67 -12.24
CA GLY A 471 12.32 -12.41 -12.61
C GLY A 471 11.84 -10.97 -12.38
N VAL A 472 12.71 -10.05 -11.95
CA VAL A 472 12.45 -8.60 -11.93
C VAL A 472 13.45 -7.86 -12.83
N PHE A 473 13.08 -6.65 -13.25
CA PHE A 473 13.82 -5.85 -14.21
C PHE A 473 14.51 -4.68 -13.50
N LEU A 474 15.84 -4.71 -13.39
CA LEU A 474 16.63 -3.61 -12.83
C LEU A 474 16.75 -2.47 -13.86
N HIS A 475 16.06 -1.37 -13.58
CA HIS A 475 16.06 -0.14 -14.36
C HIS A 475 16.98 0.91 -13.74
N ARG A 476 17.46 1.83 -14.58
CA ARG A 476 18.28 2.99 -14.17
C ARG A 476 17.73 4.26 -14.79
N PHE A 477 17.51 5.29 -13.97
CA PHE A 477 16.88 6.54 -14.38
C PHE A 477 17.79 7.74 -14.09
N ARG A 478 18.05 8.56 -15.11
CA ARG A 478 18.85 9.80 -15.00
C ARG A 478 17.95 11.00 -14.73
N CYS A 479 18.34 11.83 -13.76
CA CYS A 479 17.71 13.12 -13.50
C CYS A 479 18.32 14.19 -14.42
N SER A 480 17.58 14.60 -15.46
CA SER A 480 18.07 15.44 -16.56
C SER A 480 18.10 16.94 -16.27
N SER A 481 17.35 17.43 -15.27
CA SER A 481 17.22 18.86 -14.97
C SER A 481 17.74 19.24 -13.59
N VAL A 482 18.15 20.49 -13.42
CA VAL A 482 18.55 21.04 -12.11
C VAL A 482 17.40 20.95 -11.10
N ALA A 483 16.15 21.06 -11.58
CA ALA A 483 14.95 20.91 -10.75
C ALA A 483 14.76 19.47 -10.26
N SER A 484 14.93 18.44 -11.11
CA SER A 484 14.80 17.04 -10.66
C SER A 484 15.99 16.61 -9.79
N GLN A 485 17.20 17.16 -9.99
CA GLN A 485 18.35 16.95 -9.11
C GLN A 485 18.15 17.60 -7.72
N GLN A 486 17.62 18.83 -7.66
CA GLN A 486 17.22 19.45 -6.39
C GLN A 486 16.09 18.65 -5.72
N GLY A 487 15.06 18.30 -6.49
CA GLY A 487 13.92 17.47 -6.09
C GLY A 487 14.38 16.18 -5.40
N LEU A 488 15.33 15.46 -6.01
CA LEU A 488 15.88 14.22 -5.45
C LEU A 488 16.64 14.43 -4.13
N THR A 489 17.31 15.58 -3.92
CA THR A 489 17.94 15.91 -2.63
C THR A 489 16.95 16.36 -1.55
N SER A 490 15.83 16.99 -1.93
CA SER A 490 14.73 17.30 -1.01
C SER A 490 13.86 16.08 -0.68
N CYS A 491 13.75 15.13 -1.61
CA CYS A 491 12.90 13.94 -1.53
C CYS A 491 13.13 13.10 -0.26
N GLY A 492 12.10 12.33 0.11
CA GLY A 492 12.11 11.34 1.19
C GLY A 492 12.33 9.90 0.75
N LEU A 493 12.59 9.67 -0.55
CA LEU A 493 12.84 8.35 -1.12
C LEU A 493 14.24 7.82 -0.76
N ALA A 494 14.29 6.55 -0.35
CA ALA A 494 15.50 5.83 0.06
C ALA A 494 15.58 4.44 -0.60
N SER A 495 16.75 3.80 -0.51
CA SER A 495 16.90 2.38 -0.87
C SER A 495 15.99 1.52 0.02
N GLY A 496 15.26 0.58 -0.59
CA GLY A 496 14.24 -0.26 0.04
C GLY A 496 12.82 0.29 -0.03
N ASP A 497 12.60 1.55 -0.41
CA ASP A 497 11.25 2.10 -0.60
C ASP A 497 10.52 1.44 -1.77
N ARG A 498 9.22 1.18 -1.59
CA ARG A 498 8.32 0.75 -2.66
C ARG A 498 7.86 1.96 -3.49
N ILE A 499 7.76 1.78 -4.80
CA ILE A 499 7.47 2.84 -5.77
C ILE A 499 6.50 2.38 -6.86
N VAL A 500 5.81 3.36 -7.45
CA VAL A 500 5.09 3.27 -8.72
C VAL A 500 5.84 4.10 -9.75
N VAL A 501 6.06 3.55 -10.95
CA VAL A 501 6.56 4.29 -12.10
C VAL A 501 5.39 4.65 -13.01
N SER A 502 5.29 5.92 -13.37
CA SER A 502 4.30 6.45 -14.31
C SER A 502 4.98 7.35 -15.34
N ASP A 503 4.27 7.64 -16.42
CA ASP A 503 4.59 8.72 -17.34
C ASP A 503 4.47 10.10 -16.64
N GLN A 504 5.38 11.02 -17.01
CA GLN A 504 5.45 12.40 -16.51
C GLN A 504 4.24 13.24 -16.93
N GLU A 505 3.71 13.04 -18.14
CA GLU A 505 2.52 13.76 -18.65
C GLU A 505 1.22 13.25 -18.01
N GLY A 506 1.25 12.03 -17.47
CA GLY A 506 0.13 11.41 -16.76
C GLY A 506 -0.87 10.70 -17.66
N CYS A 507 -0.56 10.51 -18.94
CA CYS A 507 -1.33 9.66 -19.86
C CYS A 507 -1.20 8.18 -19.47
N HIS A 508 -0.06 7.77 -18.92
CA HIS A 508 0.19 6.39 -18.50
C HIS A 508 0.50 6.29 -16.99
N VAL A 509 -0.54 6.09 -16.18
CA VAL A 509 -0.41 5.92 -14.73
C VAL A 509 -0.19 4.44 -14.39
N GLY A 510 0.79 4.15 -13.52
CA GLY A 510 0.99 2.79 -12.98
C GLY A 510 1.61 1.78 -13.95
N LEU A 511 2.48 2.24 -14.88
CA LEU A 511 3.14 1.40 -15.88
C LEU A 511 3.85 0.18 -15.28
N ALA A 512 4.54 0.38 -14.16
CA ALA A 512 5.26 -0.64 -13.39
C ALA A 512 5.27 -0.30 -11.89
N THR A 513 5.42 -1.33 -11.05
CA THR A 513 5.64 -1.18 -9.60
C THR A 513 6.92 -1.90 -9.17
N GLY A 514 7.53 -1.47 -8.07
CA GLY A 514 8.84 -2.01 -7.69
C GLY A 514 9.44 -1.41 -6.43
N TYR A 515 10.76 -1.60 -6.27
CA TYR A 515 11.52 -1.14 -5.11
C TYR A 515 12.79 -0.38 -5.54
N LEU A 516 13.12 0.68 -4.81
CA LEU A 516 14.36 1.43 -5.00
C LEU A 516 15.59 0.63 -4.51
N CYS A 517 16.62 0.55 -5.34
CA CYS A 517 17.87 -0.13 -5.03
C CYS A 517 18.95 0.87 -4.63
N GLU A 518 19.14 1.94 -5.42
CA GLU A 518 20.15 2.98 -5.17
C GLU A 518 19.58 4.36 -5.53
N VAL A 519 19.87 5.37 -4.71
CA VAL A 519 19.48 6.76 -4.93
C VAL A 519 20.70 7.66 -4.79
N THR A 520 21.15 8.25 -5.90
CA THR A 520 22.26 9.20 -5.97
C THR A 520 21.79 10.50 -6.63
N ARG A 521 22.50 11.62 -6.44
CA ARG A 521 22.06 12.97 -6.89
C ARG A 521 21.69 13.08 -8.39
N THR A 522 22.15 12.17 -9.25
CA THR A 522 21.94 12.20 -10.71
C THR A 522 21.35 10.91 -11.27
N LEU A 523 21.34 9.83 -10.49
CA LEU A 523 20.95 8.48 -10.91
C LEU A 523 20.12 7.79 -9.82
N VAL A 524 18.95 7.30 -10.21
CA VAL A 524 18.08 6.42 -9.41
C VAL A 524 18.09 5.03 -10.05
N SER A 525 18.14 3.96 -9.26
CA SER A 525 17.92 2.59 -9.75
C SER A 525 16.89 1.84 -8.93
N CYS A 526 16.13 0.97 -9.59
CA CYS A 526 15.05 0.20 -8.99
C CYS A 526 14.82 -1.13 -9.73
N THR A 527 14.37 -2.14 -9.00
CA THR A 527 13.81 -3.36 -9.57
C THR A 527 12.31 -3.19 -9.78
N LEU A 528 11.85 -3.39 -11.00
CA LEU A 528 10.44 -3.25 -11.42
C LEU A 528 9.85 -4.60 -11.85
N ASP A 529 8.53 -4.69 -11.80
CA ASP A 529 7.73 -5.87 -12.21
C ASP A 529 7.57 -6.05 -13.74
N ARG A 530 7.80 -5.00 -14.53
CA ARG A 530 7.69 -4.98 -16.00
C ARG A 530 8.89 -4.26 -16.63
N ASP A 531 9.29 -4.69 -17.82
CA ASP A 531 10.30 -4.00 -18.63
C ASP A 531 9.72 -2.74 -19.29
N LEU A 532 10.37 -1.60 -19.08
CA LEU A 532 9.99 -0.30 -19.65
C LEU A 532 10.83 0.09 -20.87
N SER A 533 11.74 -0.78 -21.36
CA SER A 533 12.53 -0.56 -22.59
C SER A 533 11.67 -0.20 -23.81
N LYS A 534 10.44 -0.74 -23.88
CA LYS A 534 9.43 -0.43 -24.92
C LYS A 534 9.05 1.06 -24.99
N PHE A 535 9.20 1.81 -23.91
CA PHE A 535 8.81 3.22 -23.78
C PHE A 535 9.98 4.19 -24.02
N SER A 536 10.81 3.90 -25.03
CA SER A 536 11.98 4.73 -25.37
C SER A 536 11.56 6.17 -25.71
N GLY A 537 12.28 7.15 -25.15
CA GLY A 537 12.00 8.59 -25.34
C GLY A 537 10.96 9.19 -24.38
N VAL A 538 10.22 8.37 -23.61
CA VAL A 538 9.28 8.86 -22.58
C VAL A 538 10.03 9.43 -21.38
N LEU A 539 9.50 10.51 -20.78
CA LEU A 539 9.91 10.99 -19.46
C LEU A 539 9.02 10.34 -18.40
N PHE A 540 9.64 9.79 -17.36
CA PHE A 540 8.94 9.11 -16.28
C PHE A 540 8.94 9.95 -15.01
N ARG A 541 8.04 9.56 -14.09
CA ARG A 541 8.05 9.97 -12.70
C ARG A 541 8.03 8.74 -11.78
N LEU A 542 8.65 8.88 -10.61
CA LEU A 542 8.67 7.88 -9.54
C LEU A 542 7.84 8.41 -8.37
N ASP A 543 6.71 7.79 -8.08
CA ASP A 543 5.85 8.10 -6.93
C ASP A 543 6.10 7.06 -5.81
N ARG A 544 6.21 7.49 -4.54
CA ARG A 544 6.32 6.54 -3.40
C ARG A 544 5.01 5.77 -3.22
N ASP A 545 5.08 4.45 -3.23
CA ASP A 545 3.94 3.59 -2.87
C ASP A 545 3.94 3.36 -1.36
N GLU A 546 3.19 4.18 -0.61
CA GLU A 546 3.10 4.06 0.85
C GLU A 546 2.42 2.76 1.34
N GLY A 547 1.92 1.92 0.42
CA GLY A 547 1.82 0.47 0.61
C GLY A 547 0.92 -0.02 1.76
N VAL A 548 -0.30 -0.44 1.42
CA VAL A 548 -1.23 -1.15 2.34
C VAL A 548 -0.68 -2.50 2.86
N VAL A 549 0.54 -2.88 2.43
CA VAL A 549 1.37 -4.02 2.89
C VAL A 549 1.43 -4.12 4.42
N GLY A 550 1.47 -2.97 5.12
CA GLY A 550 1.37 -2.92 6.58
C GLY A 550 0.01 -3.42 7.08
N LEU A 551 -1.08 -2.74 6.71
CA LEU A 551 -2.42 -2.98 7.23
C LEU A 551 -2.89 -4.44 7.00
N SER A 552 -2.75 -4.98 5.78
CA SER A 552 -3.24 -6.33 5.46
C SER A 552 -2.58 -7.42 6.31
N THR A 553 -1.30 -7.23 6.67
CA THR A 553 -0.55 -8.15 7.54
C THR A 553 -1.10 -8.14 8.97
N HIS A 554 -1.36 -6.96 9.54
CA HIS A 554 -1.94 -6.84 10.88
C HIS A 554 -3.37 -7.41 10.93
N LEU A 555 -4.21 -7.12 9.93
CA LEU A 555 -5.56 -7.68 9.80
C LEU A 555 -5.55 -9.22 9.69
N THR A 556 -4.60 -9.78 8.93
CA THR A 556 -4.45 -11.24 8.79
C THR A 556 -4.00 -11.89 10.10
N ASN A 557 -3.12 -11.23 10.86
CA ASN A 557 -2.68 -11.73 12.16
C ASN A 557 -3.81 -11.71 13.21
N LEU A 558 -4.65 -10.67 13.22
CA LEU A 558 -5.85 -10.63 14.06
C LEU A 558 -6.87 -11.72 13.69
N SER A 559 -7.08 -11.95 12.39
CA SER A 559 -7.95 -13.04 11.89
C SER A 559 -7.43 -14.44 12.27
N ARG A 560 -6.11 -14.65 12.18
CA ARG A 560 -5.44 -15.90 12.62
C ARG A 560 -5.53 -16.09 14.13
N LEU A 561 -5.36 -15.05 14.95
CA LEU A 561 -5.51 -15.15 16.41
C LEU A 561 -6.92 -15.62 16.83
N MET A 562 -7.94 -15.47 15.98
CA MET A 562 -9.32 -15.93 16.21
C MET A 562 -9.62 -17.30 15.58
N GLU A 563 -8.60 -18.01 15.08
CA GLU A 563 -8.72 -19.35 14.49
C GLU A 563 -9.06 -20.43 15.53
N ASN A 564 -9.88 -21.41 15.15
CA ASN A 564 -10.17 -22.58 15.96
C ASN A 564 -9.05 -23.63 15.80
N CYS A 565 -7.86 -23.32 16.32
CA CYS A 565 -6.73 -24.24 16.41
C CYS A 565 -6.02 -24.06 17.77
N GLN A 566 -5.29 -25.08 18.22
CA GLN A 566 -4.70 -25.14 19.56
C GLN A 566 -3.68 -24.03 19.81
N GLU A 567 -2.89 -23.68 18.79
CA GLU A 567 -1.87 -22.63 18.85
C GLU A 567 -2.51 -21.25 19.02
N SER A 568 -3.61 -20.99 18.30
CA SER A 568 -4.33 -19.71 18.38
C SER A 568 -5.13 -19.60 19.67
N ASP A 569 -5.65 -20.70 20.20
CA ASP A 569 -6.31 -20.73 21.50
C ASP A 569 -5.33 -20.44 22.65
N HIS A 570 -4.19 -21.13 22.65
CA HIS A 570 -3.08 -20.88 23.58
C HIS A 570 -2.57 -19.42 23.51
N LEU A 571 -2.51 -18.83 22.31
CA LEU A 571 -2.18 -17.41 22.14
C LEU A 571 -3.29 -16.47 22.66
N ARG A 572 -4.59 -16.82 22.51
CA ARG A 572 -5.69 -16.04 23.11
C ARG A 572 -5.63 -16.06 24.63
N GLU A 573 -5.43 -17.24 25.23
CA GLU A 573 -5.26 -17.36 26.69
C GLU A 573 -4.16 -16.43 27.20
N LEU A 574 -2.99 -16.44 26.56
CA LEU A 574 -1.80 -15.71 27.03
C LEU A 574 -1.85 -14.20 26.76
N ILE A 575 -2.50 -13.76 25.68
CA ILE A 575 -2.46 -12.38 25.18
C ILE A 575 -3.76 -11.61 25.48
N VAL A 576 -4.91 -12.27 25.41
CA VAL A 576 -6.23 -11.65 25.58
C VAL A 576 -6.78 -11.91 26.98
N ASP A 577 -6.75 -13.17 27.44
CA ASP A 577 -7.25 -13.55 28.77
C ASP A 577 -6.17 -13.43 29.87
N LEU A 578 -4.93 -13.11 29.47
CA LEU A 578 -3.77 -12.85 30.32
C LEU A 578 -3.39 -13.99 31.27
N ARG A 579 -3.55 -15.26 30.83
CA ARG A 579 -3.07 -16.45 31.54
C ARG A 579 -1.58 -16.27 31.92
N PRO A 580 -1.20 -16.40 33.21
CA PRO A 580 0.20 -16.27 33.61
C PRO A 580 1.09 -17.33 32.93
N PRO A 581 2.25 -16.95 32.37
CA PRO A 581 3.17 -17.90 31.74
C PRO A 581 3.81 -18.83 32.78
N GLU A 582 3.90 -20.11 32.45
CA GLU A 582 4.45 -21.14 33.31
C GLU A 582 5.98 -21.25 33.22
N PHE A 583 6.58 -21.55 34.38
CA PHE A 583 8.01 -21.83 34.49
C PHE A 583 8.24 -23.16 35.21
N ILE A 584 9.07 -24.02 34.63
CA ILE A 584 9.54 -25.26 35.26
C ILE A 584 10.62 -24.98 36.31
N SER A 585 10.77 -25.89 37.28
CA SER A 585 11.61 -25.66 38.47
C SER A 585 13.11 -25.95 38.27
N SER A 586 13.49 -26.78 37.28
CA SER A 586 14.87 -27.25 37.10
C SER A 586 15.29 -27.32 35.62
N LEU A 587 16.56 -26.99 35.34
CA LEU A 587 17.18 -27.15 34.02
C LEU A 587 17.67 -28.58 33.74
N GLY A 588 17.72 -29.45 34.76
CA GLY A 588 18.42 -30.74 34.71
C GLY A 588 17.84 -31.71 33.67
N SER A 589 16.53 -31.63 33.47
CA SER A 589 15.68 -32.41 32.55
C SER A 589 15.43 -31.73 31.20
N VAL A 590 15.99 -30.54 30.94
CA VAL A 590 15.65 -29.70 29.79
C VAL A 590 16.76 -29.69 28.74
N LEU A 591 18.01 -29.58 29.20
CA LEU A 591 19.17 -29.57 28.32
C LEU A 591 19.61 -31.00 28.01
N PRO A 592 19.73 -31.40 26.73
CA PRO A 592 20.43 -32.63 26.35
C PRO A 592 21.83 -32.66 26.96
N LEU A 593 22.32 -33.84 27.33
CA LEU A 593 23.63 -33.99 28.00
C LEU A 593 24.76 -33.33 27.22
N GLU A 594 24.81 -33.57 25.91
CA GLU A 594 25.77 -33.00 24.96
C GLU A 594 25.72 -31.46 24.87
N ALA A 595 24.57 -30.85 25.13
CA ALA A 595 24.40 -29.40 25.06
C ALA A 595 24.87 -28.67 26.34
N LYS A 596 25.04 -29.38 27.46
CA LYS A 596 25.30 -28.75 28.78
C LYS A 596 26.61 -27.98 28.82
N ASP A 597 27.70 -28.54 28.26
CA ASP A 597 29.00 -27.86 28.24
C ASP A 597 29.04 -26.68 27.27
N THR A 598 28.42 -26.81 26.10
CA THR A 598 28.27 -25.71 25.12
C THR A 598 27.49 -24.54 25.72
N VAL A 599 26.34 -24.81 26.35
CA VAL A 599 25.54 -23.79 27.04
C VAL A 599 26.29 -23.21 28.24
N ALA A 600 27.02 -24.01 29.02
CA ALA A 600 27.87 -23.51 30.10
C ALA A 600 28.98 -22.59 29.59
N ASN A 601 29.59 -22.89 28.44
CA ASN A 601 30.62 -22.05 27.83
C ASN A 601 30.07 -20.73 27.27
N ILE A 602 28.91 -20.75 26.60
CA ILE A 602 28.20 -19.51 26.19
C ILE A 602 27.85 -18.68 27.42
N LEU A 603 27.29 -19.31 28.47
CA LEU A 603 26.93 -18.64 29.70
C LEU A 603 28.15 -18.01 30.38
N LYS A 604 29.34 -18.63 30.41
CA LYS A 604 30.54 -18.08 31.09
C LYS A 604 30.76 -16.59 30.78
N GLY A 605 30.71 -16.21 29.50
CA GLY A 605 30.97 -14.83 29.02
C GLY A 605 29.89 -13.79 29.34
N LEU A 606 28.74 -14.18 29.88
CA LEU A 606 27.63 -13.27 30.17
C LEU A 606 27.65 -12.71 31.60
N ASN A 607 27.06 -11.53 31.82
CA ASN A 607 26.90 -10.97 33.16
C ASN A 607 25.77 -11.66 33.96
N LYS A 608 25.66 -11.39 35.27
CA LYS A 608 24.69 -12.07 36.15
C LYS A 608 23.22 -11.86 35.73
N PRO A 609 22.75 -10.63 35.39
CA PRO A 609 21.43 -10.42 34.78
C PRO A 609 21.20 -11.20 33.47
N GLN A 610 22.17 -11.23 32.56
CA GLN A 610 22.07 -11.98 31.30
C GLN A 610 21.96 -13.50 31.54
N LYS A 611 22.78 -14.04 32.45
CA LYS A 611 22.68 -15.44 32.92
C LYS A 611 21.30 -15.76 33.50
N GLN A 612 20.70 -14.83 34.25
CA GLN A 612 19.35 -14.97 34.79
C GLN A 612 18.28 -14.89 33.70
N ALA A 613 18.43 -14.01 32.70
CA ALA A 613 17.53 -13.93 31.55
C ALA A 613 17.55 -15.24 30.73
N MET A 614 18.73 -15.75 30.37
CA MET A 614 18.85 -17.05 29.68
C MET A 614 18.28 -18.20 30.51
N LYS A 615 18.56 -18.26 31.83
CA LYS A 615 17.94 -19.24 32.72
C LYS A 615 16.41 -19.15 32.69
N LYS A 616 15.83 -17.94 32.67
CA LYS A 616 14.37 -17.79 32.66
C LYS A 616 13.76 -18.23 31.33
N VAL A 617 14.39 -17.91 30.19
CA VAL A 617 13.99 -18.42 28.86
C VAL A 617 14.03 -19.95 28.82
N LEU A 618 15.13 -20.56 29.27
CA LEU A 618 15.31 -22.03 29.31
C LEU A 618 14.41 -22.76 30.33
N LEU A 619 13.69 -22.03 31.18
CA LEU A 619 12.69 -22.59 32.10
C LEU A 619 11.25 -22.20 31.72
N SER A 620 11.06 -21.43 30.64
CA SER A 620 9.76 -20.96 30.15
C SER A 620 9.03 -22.08 29.42
N LYS A 621 7.74 -22.26 29.66
CA LYS A 621 6.87 -23.02 28.74
C LYS A 621 6.28 -22.10 27.66
N ASP A 622 5.73 -20.96 28.09
CA ASP A 622 4.98 -20.05 27.23
C ASP A 622 5.89 -18.90 26.70
N TYR A 623 6.16 -17.86 27.51
CA TYR A 623 6.97 -16.72 27.09
C TYR A 623 7.80 -16.07 28.22
N THR A 624 8.89 -15.39 27.86
CA THR A 624 9.75 -14.65 28.79
C THR A 624 10.01 -13.22 28.31
N LEU A 625 9.63 -12.24 29.13
CA LEU A 625 9.92 -10.82 28.89
C LEU A 625 11.32 -10.45 29.39
N ILE A 626 12.24 -10.12 28.48
CA ILE A 626 13.60 -9.67 28.81
C ILE A 626 13.67 -8.14 28.77
N VAL A 627 13.82 -7.49 29.93
CA VAL A 627 13.92 -6.03 30.04
C VAL A 627 15.32 -5.56 29.63
N GLY A 628 15.53 -5.43 28.32
CA GLY A 628 16.77 -4.93 27.73
C GLY A 628 16.94 -3.43 27.94
N MET A 629 17.53 -3.02 29.06
CA MET A 629 17.85 -1.62 29.34
C MET A 629 18.89 -1.02 28.36
N PRO A 630 19.04 0.31 28.30
CA PRO A 630 20.16 0.96 27.62
C PRO A 630 21.53 0.43 28.05
N GLY A 631 22.47 0.28 27.11
CA GLY A 631 23.86 -0.13 27.40
C GLY A 631 24.07 -1.58 27.84
N THR A 632 23.04 -2.31 28.30
CA THR A 632 23.17 -3.67 28.87
C THR A 632 23.39 -4.79 27.84
N GLY A 633 24.02 -4.49 26.70
CA GLY A 633 24.32 -5.49 25.66
C GLY A 633 23.08 -6.21 25.12
N LYS A 634 22.00 -5.47 24.78
CA LYS A 634 20.76 -6.06 24.22
C LYS A 634 21.05 -7.04 23.09
N THR A 635 21.73 -6.56 22.04
CA THR A 635 22.09 -7.37 20.87
C THR A 635 23.00 -8.53 21.26
N THR A 636 23.96 -8.34 22.16
CA THR A 636 24.80 -9.44 22.70
C THR A 636 23.97 -10.53 23.37
N THR A 637 22.98 -10.13 24.18
CA THR A 637 22.08 -11.04 24.92
C THR A 637 21.15 -11.80 23.98
N ILE A 638 20.67 -11.13 22.92
CA ILE A 638 19.86 -11.74 21.86
C ILE A 638 20.73 -12.66 21.00
N CYS A 639 21.94 -12.26 20.58
CA CYS A 639 22.85 -13.12 19.80
C CYS A 639 23.29 -14.38 20.56
N THR A 640 23.34 -14.37 21.90
CA THR A 640 23.52 -15.60 22.71
C THR A 640 22.27 -16.48 22.80
N LEU A 641 21.13 -16.04 22.26
CA LEU A 641 19.91 -16.82 22.07
C LEU A 641 19.74 -17.21 20.57
N VAL A 642 19.71 -16.23 19.66
CA VAL A 642 19.70 -16.37 18.18
C VAL A 642 20.35 -15.13 17.52
N PRO A 643 21.26 -15.26 16.53
CA PRO A 643 21.93 -14.10 15.90
C PRO A 643 21.20 -13.53 14.67
N ALA A 644 20.77 -12.25 14.71
CA ALA A 644 20.22 -11.50 13.55
C ALA A 644 20.27 -9.94 13.72
N PRO A 645 20.35 -9.12 12.63
CA PRO A 645 20.30 -7.63 12.66
C PRO A 645 19.29 -6.93 11.69
N GLU A 646 18.79 -5.71 12.00
CA GLU A 646 17.81 -4.93 11.16
C GLU A 646 17.96 -3.36 11.22
N LEU A 647 17.19 -2.60 10.40
CA LEU A 647 17.28 -1.13 10.10
C LEU A 647 15.92 -0.43 9.79
N VAL A 648 15.77 0.92 9.90
CA VAL A 648 14.48 1.71 9.77
C VAL A 648 14.63 3.20 9.25
N GLU A 649 13.58 3.82 8.65
CA GLU A 649 13.40 5.25 8.18
C GLU A 649 12.68 6.20 9.22
N HIS A 650 12.19 7.44 9.03
CA HIS A 650 12.35 8.55 8.06
C HIS A 650 11.35 9.75 8.37
N GLY A 651 11.52 11.03 7.91
CA GLY A 651 10.55 12.19 7.99
C GLY A 651 10.40 13.18 9.22
N GLY A 652 10.55 14.53 9.04
CA GLY A 652 9.98 15.64 9.89
C GLY A 652 10.91 16.72 10.58
N ILE A 653 10.54 18.03 10.60
CA ILE A 653 10.95 19.26 11.44
C ILE A 653 12.45 19.64 11.71
N SER A 654 12.82 20.95 11.79
CA SER A 654 14.18 21.51 12.07
C SER A 654 14.29 22.86 12.82
N ASN A 655 15.52 23.26 13.22
CA ASN A 655 15.94 24.55 13.81
C ASN A 655 17.41 24.88 13.43
N HIS A 656 17.60 25.89 12.58
CA HIS A 656 18.91 26.25 12.01
C HIS A 656 19.93 26.77 13.05
N THR A 657 19.51 27.52 14.07
CA THR A 657 20.43 28.10 15.07
C THR A 657 21.12 27.01 15.88
N GLU A 658 20.38 25.99 16.31
CA GLU A 658 20.97 24.81 16.97
C GLU A 658 21.88 24.04 16.01
N ALA A 659 21.55 23.94 14.73
CA ALA A 659 22.38 23.24 13.75
C ALA A 659 23.76 23.90 13.58
N VAL A 660 23.82 25.24 13.56
CA VAL A 660 25.08 26.01 13.52
C VAL A 660 25.89 25.85 14.81
N LEU A 661 25.23 25.78 15.97
CA LEU A 661 25.91 25.50 17.26
C LEU A 661 26.50 24.09 17.29
N VAL A 662 25.74 23.07 16.87
CA VAL A 662 26.23 21.68 16.76
C VAL A 662 27.42 21.58 15.81
N HIS A 663 27.36 22.21 14.63
CA HIS A 663 28.49 22.27 13.69
C HIS A 663 29.76 22.88 14.33
N LYS A 664 29.62 24.01 15.06
CA LYS A 664 30.75 24.66 15.76
C LYS A 664 31.33 23.76 16.87
N LEU A 665 30.46 23.08 17.64
CA LEU A 665 30.89 22.14 18.68
C LEU A 665 31.63 20.93 18.10
N LEU A 666 31.14 20.36 17.00
CA LEU A 666 31.82 19.26 16.29
C LEU A 666 33.22 19.67 15.81
N LEU A 667 33.35 20.86 15.21
CA LEU A 667 34.64 21.36 14.73
C LEU A 667 35.65 21.53 15.88
N LEU A 668 35.21 22.02 17.05
CA LEU A 668 36.05 22.14 18.24
C LEU A 668 36.46 20.78 18.80
N LEU A 669 35.54 19.81 18.87
CA LEU A 669 35.81 18.46 19.38
C LEU A 669 36.79 17.69 18.47
N ILE A 670 36.64 17.80 17.15
CA ILE A 670 37.56 17.17 16.19
C ILE A 670 38.94 17.83 16.23
N LYS A 671 39.01 19.17 16.35
CA LYS A 671 40.29 19.88 16.60
C LYS A 671 40.93 19.50 17.94
N ALA A 672 40.14 19.13 18.95
CA ALA A 672 40.61 18.61 20.23
C ALA A 672 41.00 17.11 20.20
N GLY A 673 41.02 16.47 19.02
CA GLY A 673 41.49 15.10 18.82
C GLY A 673 40.40 14.01 18.88
N CYS A 674 39.12 14.36 19.01
CA CYS A 674 38.05 13.37 18.89
C CYS A 674 37.92 12.90 17.43
N LYS A 675 38.01 11.58 17.19
CA LYS A 675 37.79 11.01 15.86
C LYS A 675 36.33 11.21 15.41
N PRO A 676 36.08 11.62 14.15
CA PRO A 676 34.72 11.74 13.60
C PRO A 676 33.84 10.50 13.84
N SER A 677 34.40 9.30 13.67
CA SER A 677 33.74 8.00 13.89
C SER A 677 33.12 7.82 15.27
N ASP A 678 33.70 8.46 16.28
CA ASP A 678 33.43 8.23 17.69
C ASP A 678 32.37 9.21 18.23
N ILE A 679 31.90 10.13 17.37
CA ILE A 679 30.90 11.14 17.66
C ILE A 679 29.57 10.80 16.98
N GLY A 680 28.48 10.96 17.71
CA GLY A 680 27.12 10.94 17.17
C GLY A 680 26.38 12.24 17.44
N VAL A 681 25.54 12.66 16.49
CA VAL A 681 24.56 13.73 16.65
C VAL A 681 23.17 13.14 16.64
N ILE A 682 22.38 13.48 17.65
CA ILE A 682 20.99 13.09 17.81
C ILE A 682 20.11 14.34 17.74
N ALA A 683 19.01 14.23 16.98
CA ALA A 683 17.88 15.13 17.11
C ALA A 683 16.57 14.31 17.15
N PRO A 684 15.52 14.77 17.87
CA PRO A 684 14.20 14.15 17.83
C PRO A 684 13.46 14.38 16.50
N TYR A 685 13.96 15.29 15.65
CA TYR A 685 13.40 15.60 14.34
C TYR A 685 14.45 15.42 13.24
N ARG A 686 14.02 14.99 12.06
CA ARG A 686 14.84 14.50 10.94
C ARG A 686 15.20 15.56 9.91
N HIS A 687 14.38 16.59 9.74
CA HIS A 687 14.75 17.76 8.94
C HIS A 687 15.83 18.59 9.68
N GLN A 688 15.94 18.47 11.02
CA GLN A 688 17.10 18.94 11.76
C GLN A 688 18.37 18.18 11.37
N LEU A 689 18.26 16.86 11.18
CA LEU A 689 19.37 16.06 10.66
C LEU A 689 19.74 16.50 9.24
N LYS A 690 18.77 16.73 8.33
CA LYS A 690 19.03 17.34 7.01
C LYS A 690 19.73 18.72 7.15
N SER A 691 19.33 19.54 8.12
CA SER A 691 19.92 20.87 8.38
C SER A 691 21.37 20.79 8.93
N ILE A 692 21.64 19.86 9.84
CA ILE A 692 22.97 19.63 10.42
C ILE A 692 23.90 19.00 9.38
N SER A 693 23.48 17.93 8.70
CA SER A 693 24.25 17.29 7.63
C SER A 693 24.51 18.24 6.45
N GLY A 694 23.60 19.18 6.18
CA GLY A 694 23.80 20.24 5.19
C GLY A 694 24.98 21.18 5.51
N LEU A 695 25.30 21.38 6.80
CA LEU A 695 26.47 22.15 7.26
C LEU A 695 27.75 21.29 7.31
N LEU A 696 27.64 19.97 7.50
CA LEU A 696 28.77 19.05 7.68
C LEU A 696 29.39 18.53 6.36
N GLN A 697 29.31 19.30 5.27
CA GLN A 697 29.81 18.88 3.94
C GLN A 697 31.34 18.91 3.80
N SER A 698 32.08 19.40 4.81
CA SER A 698 33.56 19.37 4.81
C SER A 698 34.09 17.97 5.17
N SER A 699 35.17 17.55 4.51
CA SER A 699 35.86 16.27 4.76
C SER A 699 36.36 16.09 6.19
N VAL A 700 36.52 17.18 6.96
CA VAL A 700 36.84 17.14 8.40
C VAL A 700 35.77 16.39 9.21
N PHE A 701 34.52 16.33 8.73
CA PHE A 701 33.40 15.66 9.40
C PHE A 701 33.11 14.25 8.89
N THR A 702 33.86 13.74 7.91
CA THR A 702 33.64 12.42 7.32
C THR A 702 33.78 11.33 8.39
N GLY A 703 32.65 10.72 8.77
CA GLY A 703 32.54 9.70 9.82
C GLY A 703 31.67 10.11 11.02
N VAL A 704 31.34 11.40 11.19
CA VAL A 704 30.35 11.83 12.20
C VAL A 704 28.97 11.29 11.82
N GLU A 705 28.29 10.63 12.75
CA GLU A 705 26.99 10.02 12.48
C GLU A 705 25.82 10.91 12.94
N VAL A 706 24.91 11.28 12.04
CA VAL A 706 23.79 12.20 12.31
C VAL A 706 22.46 11.47 12.09
N ASN A 707 21.74 11.11 13.16
CA ASN A 707 20.57 10.21 13.12
C ASN A 707 19.53 10.52 14.23
N THR A 708 18.29 10.02 14.13
CA THR A 708 17.29 10.22 15.21
C THR A 708 17.53 9.35 16.42
N VAL A 709 16.91 9.74 17.53
CA VAL A 709 16.65 8.90 18.71
C VAL A 709 16.24 7.49 18.32
N ASP A 710 15.29 7.35 17.39
CA ASP A 710 14.77 6.05 16.93
C ASP A 710 15.83 5.25 16.17
N ARG A 711 16.55 5.86 15.21
CA ARG A 711 17.66 5.19 14.51
C ARG A 711 18.84 4.85 15.43
N TYR A 712 19.01 5.56 16.54
CA TYR A 712 20.03 5.27 17.56
C TYR A 712 19.61 4.20 18.57
N GLN A 713 18.40 3.62 18.49
CA GLN A 713 18.03 2.50 19.35
C GLN A 713 19.04 1.35 19.21
N GLY A 714 19.52 0.84 20.36
CA GLY A 714 20.53 -0.22 20.43
C GLY A 714 21.98 0.19 20.13
N ARG A 715 22.22 1.35 19.50
CA ARG A 715 23.56 1.79 19.03
C ARG A 715 24.12 2.91 19.91
N ASP A 716 25.44 3.05 20.01
CA ASP A 716 26.09 3.99 20.93
C ASP A 716 27.41 4.59 20.38
N LYS A 717 27.86 5.69 21.00
CA LYS A 717 29.07 6.45 20.60
C LYS A 717 29.84 6.94 21.83
N SER A 718 31.12 7.24 21.65
CA SER A 718 31.98 7.81 22.70
C SER A 718 31.46 9.16 23.17
N LEU A 719 31.07 10.02 22.21
CA LEU A 719 30.47 11.32 22.45
C LEU A 719 29.14 11.43 21.71
N ILE A 720 28.11 11.98 22.37
CA ILE A 720 26.82 12.32 21.76
C ILE A 720 26.53 13.80 21.93
N ILE A 721 26.08 14.45 20.85
CA ILE A 721 25.47 15.78 20.89
C ILE A 721 23.97 15.65 20.62
N LEU A 722 23.13 16.08 21.56
CA LEU A 722 21.67 16.01 21.49
C LEU A 722 21.09 17.43 21.29
N SER A 723 20.64 17.73 20.06
CA SER A 723 19.90 18.95 19.71
C SER A 723 18.41 18.73 19.96
N PHE A 724 17.78 19.61 20.75
CA PHE A 724 16.37 19.49 21.14
C PHE A 724 15.39 20.20 20.19
N VAL A 725 15.90 21.10 19.35
CA VAL A 725 15.24 21.76 18.21
C VAL A 725 14.13 22.76 18.55
N ARG A 726 13.32 22.53 19.59
CA ARG A 726 12.10 23.32 19.82
C ARG A 726 12.29 24.58 20.66
N SER A 727 11.66 25.66 20.19
CA SER A 727 11.36 26.88 20.94
C SER A 727 9.87 26.98 21.39
N SER A 728 8.95 26.21 20.80
CA SER A 728 7.51 26.23 21.09
C SER A 728 6.92 24.85 21.49
N THR A 729 5.61 24.80 21.73
CA THR A 729 4.88 23.76 22.49
C THR A 729 4.19 22.70 21.62
N GLU A 730 4.57 21.42 21.76
CA GLU A 730 3.82 20.27 21.21
C GLU A 730 4.35 18.92 21.73
N GLU A 731 3.74 17.80 21.34
CA GLU A 731 3.76 16.56 22.15
C GLU A 731 5.03 15.68 22.13
N LEU A 732 5.84 15.67 21.06
CA LEU A 732 6.92 14.67 20.89
C LEU A 732 7.96 14.65 22.03
N LEU A 733 8.14 15.76 22.76
CA LEU A 733 9.05 15.86 23.91
C LEU A 733 8.42 15.41 25.26
N LYS A 734 7.12 15.06 25.28
CA LYS A 734 6.46 14.41 26.42
C LYS A 734 6.86 12.93 26.58
N ASP A 735 7.37 12.29 25.51
CA ASP A 735 7.75 10.88 25.54
C ASP A 735 9.08 10.67 26.27
N TRP A 736 8.99 10.29 27.55
CA TRP A 736 10.14 9.99 28.39
C TRP A 736 11.00 8.84 27.85
N ARG A 737 10.44 7.91 27.05
CA ARG A 737 11.17 6.77 26.48
C ARG A 737 12.16 7.26 25.42
N ARG A 738 11.74 8.20 24.56
CA ARG A 738 12.62 8.88 23.59
C ARG A 738 13.74 9.64 24.29
N LEU A 739 13.43 10.42 25.33
CA LEU A 739 14.44 11.13 26.12
C LEU A 739 15.47 10.16 26.72
N ASN A 740 15.00 9.08 27.36
CA ASN A 740 15.84 8.04 27.95
C ASN A 740 16.74 7.35 26.89
N VAL A 741 16.19 6.99 25.72
CA VAL A 741 17.01 6.48 24.62
C VAL A 741 18.09 7.49 24.24
N ALA A 742 17.74 8.76 24.01
CA ALA A 742 18.67 9.79 23.54
C ALA A 742 19.86 10.03 24.50
N ILE A 743 19.59 10.24 25.79
CA ILE A 743 20.65 10.52 26.78
C ILE A 743 21.58 9.31 27.01
N THR A 744 21.07 8.09 26.86
CA THR A 744 21.83 6.86 27.13
C THR A 744 22.63 6.33 25.93
N ARG A 745 22.74 7.09 24.82
CA ARG A 745 23.59 6.69 23.67
C ARG A 745 25.08 7.03 23.86
N ALA A 746 25.42 7.83 24.88
CA ALA A 746 26.78 8.30 25.16
C ALA A 746 27.55 7.33 26.08
N LYS A 747 28.84 7.09 25.79
CA LYS A 747 29.75 6.33 26.68
C LYS A 747 30.60 7.20 27.59
N HIS A 748 31.05 8.37 27.12
CA HIS A 748 32.03 9.20 27.83
C HIS A 748 31.63 10.68 27.93
N LYS A 749 30.86 11.21 26.97
CA LYS A 749 30.33 12.58 27.05
C LYS A 749 28.99 12.72 26.33
N LEU A 750 28.01 13.25 27.04
CA LEU A 750 26.76 13.77 26.48
C LEU A 750 26.85 15.30 26.48
N VAL A 751 26.51 15.91 25.35
CA VAL A 751 26.31 17.36 25.22
C VAL A 751 24.85 17.58 24.83
N MET A 752 24.13 18.40 25.57
CA MET A 752 22.73 18.75 25.29
C MET A 752 22.68 20.20 24.83
N VAL A 753 21.86 20.50 23.81
CA VAL A 753 21.71 21.84 23.23
C VAL A 753 20.23 22.14 23.02
N GLY A 754 19.71 23.23 23.59
CA GLY A 754 18.30 23.61 23.40
C GLY A 754 17.83 24.85 24.15
N SER A 755 16.55 25.22 24.00
CA SER A 755 15.93 26.33 24.74
C SER A 755 15.44 25.87 26.12
N ALA A 756 16.10 26.32 27.20
CA ALA A 756 15.75 25.89 28.57
C ALA A 756 14.28 26.20 28.94
N THR A 757 13.81 27.41 28.61
CA THR A 757 12.46 27.91 28.93
C THR A 757 11.36 27.24 28.10
N THR A 758 11.74 26.54 27.02
CA THR A 758 10.86 25.66 26.26
C THR A 758 10.92 24.24 26.83
N LEU A 759 12.11 23.75 27.18
CA LEU A 759 12.33 22.38 27.65
C LEU A 759 11.74 22.11 29.03
N GLN A 760 11.74 23.09 29.94
CA GLN A 760 11.08 23.01 31.25
C GLN A 760 9.56 22.76 31.15
N ARG A 761 8.93 22.97 29.98
CA ARG A 761 7.49 22.71 29.78
C ARG A 761 7.15 21.23 29.59
N TYR A 762 8.15 20.35 29.55
CA TYR A 762 7.97 18.92 29.35
C TYR A 762 8.46 18.16 30.58
N ALA A 763 7.54 17.61 31.38
CA ALA A 763 7.85 16.97 32.67
C ALA A 763 9.02 15.95 32.69
N PRO A 764 9.31 15.15 31.64
CA PRO A 764 10.50 14.31 31.61
C PRO A 764 11.81 15.10 31.53
N VAL A 765 11.81 16.20 30.76
CA VAL A 765 12.97 17.07 30.58
C VAL A 765 13.11 18.04 31.75
N GLU A 766 12.00 18.53 32.30
CA GLU A 766 11.97 19.31 33.55
C GLU A 766 12.68 18.57 34.69
N LYS A 767 12.32 17.31 34.94
CA LYS A 767 12.99 16.48 35.98
C LYS A 767 14.47 16.28 35.72
N LEU A 768 14.86 16.09 34.45
CA LEU A 768 16.27 15.99 34.05
C LEU A 768 17.02 17.31 34.29
N LEU A 769 16.41 18.45 33.95
CA LEU A 769 16.97 19.78 34.17
C LEU A 769 17.10 20.10 35.66
N SER A 770 16.10 19.80 36.49
CA SER A 770 16.16 20.00 37.95
C SER A 770 17.30 19.18 38.59
N HIS A 771 17.53 17.95 38.15
CA HIS A 771 18.65 17.14 38.62
C HIS A 771 20.00 17.70 38.13
N LEU A 772 20.12 18.08 36.86
CA LEU A 772 21.32 18.71 36.33
C LEU A 772 21.62 20.08 36.97
N GLN A 773 20.59 20.80 37.45
CA GLN A 773 20.75 22.03 38.24
C GLN A 773 21.32 21.75 39.64
N GLN A 774 20.84 20.70 40.31
CA GLN A 774 21.36 20.28 41.63
C GLN A 774 22.86 19.91 41.55
N GLU A 775 23.27 19.22 40.48
CA GLU A 775 24.66 18.83 40.22
C GLU A 775 25.51 19.95 39.57
N ASN A 776 24.99 21.20 39.47
CA ASN A 776 25.64 22.35 38.80
C ASN A 776 26.09 22.10 37.34
N MET A 777 25.47 21.15 36.64
CA MET A 777 25.85 20.75 35.27
C MET A 777 25.28 21.65 34.16
N ILE A 778 24.59 22.76 34.48
CA ILE A 778 23.95 23.65 33.49
C ILE A 778 24.59 25.03 33.45
N SER A 779 25.17 25.39 32.29
CA SER A 779 25.73 26.73 32.04
C SER A 779 24.74 27.63 31.30
N PHE A 780 23.74 28.17 32.00
CA PHE A 780 22.84 29.19 31.46
C PHE A 780 23.62 30.44 31.00
N ARG A 781 23.68 30.72 29.69
CA ARG A 781 24.34 31.90 29.11
C ARG A 781 23.31 32.72 28.33
N LYS A 782 23.02 33.94 28.79
CA LYS A 782 22.10 34.87 28.10
C LYS A 782 22.61 35.30 26.72
N GLU A 783 23.93 35.32 26.54
CA GLU A 783 24.61 35.74 25.32
C GLU A 783 25.66 34.71 24.91
N VAL A 784 25.25 33.72 24.10
CA VAL A 784 26.18 32.70 23.56
C VAL A 784 27.29 33.34 22.70
N HIS A 785 26.99 34.49 22.08
CA HIS A 785 27.98 35.29 21.34
C HIS A 785 29.21 35.67 22.17
N GLN A 786 29.07 36.22 23.38
CA GLN A 786 30.23 36.64 24.19
C GLN A 786 31.12 35.46 24.61
N PHE A 787 30.54 34.31 24.97
CA PHE A 787 31.33 33.13 25.30
C PHE A 787 32.12 32.62 24.08
N LEU A 788 31.51 32.68 22.90
CA LEU A 788 32.19 32.37 21.64
C LEU A 788 33.28 33.40 21.30
N GLU A 789 33.05 34.70 21.47
CA GLU A 789 34.07 35.74 21.28
C GLU A 789 35.29 35.52 22.18
N VAL A 790 35.09 35.22 23.47
CA VAL A 790 36.18 34.97 24.42
C VAL A 790 37.00 33.73 24.02
N MET A 791 36.36 32.66 23.52
CA MET A 791 37.11 31.51 22.99
C MET A 791 37.77 31.78 21.63
N PHE A 792 37.15 32.55 20.74
CA PHE A 792 37.66 32.81 19.39
C PHE A 792 38.72 33.92 19.34
N LYS A 793 38.85 34.77 20.37
CA LYS A 793 39.94 35.75 20.51
C LYS A 793 41.35 35.12 20.58
N HIS A 794 41.44 33.80 20.76
CA HIS A 794 42.70 33.03 20.67
C HIS A 794 42.87 32.26 19.35
N MET A 795 41.96 32.39 18.38
CA MET A 795 42.02 31.68 17.08
C MET A 795 41.72 32.57 15.85
N SER A 796 41.80 33.89 15.98
CA SER A 796 41.92 34.85 14.85
C SER A 796 40.90 34.69 13.71
N TYR A 797 39.61 34.66 14.02
CA TYR A 797 38.52 34.65 13.03
C TYR A 797 37.40 35.61 13.43
N GLU A 798 36.92 36.42 12.48
CA GLU A 798 35.79 37.33 12.66
C GLU A 798 34.43 36.61 12.49
N ILE A 799 33.36 37.24 13.00
CA ILE A 799 31.99 36.69 13.01
C ILE A 799 31.06 37.63 12.23
N PRO A 800 30.26 37.14 11.25
CA PRO A 800 29.26 37.96 10.58
C PRO A 800 28.14 38.45 11.52
N ASN A 801 27.92 39.75 11.56
CA ASN A 801 26.86 40.37 12.36
C ASN A 801 25.47 40.20 11.71
N ASN A 802 24.68 39.19 12.14
CA ASN A 802 23.21 39.25 12.05
C ASN A 802 22.48 38.15 12.85
N SER A 803 21.93 38.49 14.02
CA SER A 803 20.63 38.00 14.56
C SER A 803 20.40 38.46 16.01
N LYS A 804 19.64 39.55 16.20
CA LYS A 804 19.22 40.02 17.54
C LYS A 804 17.91 39.35 18.00
N HIS A 805 17.99 38.09 18.46
CA HIS A 805 16.88 37.45 19.19
C HIS A 805 17.38 36.84 20.51
N SER A 806 16.90 37.41 21.62
CA SER A 806 17.29 37.03 22.98
C SER A 806 16.52 35.81 23.47
N HIS A 807 17.11 34.63 23.29
CA HIS A 807 16.66 33.38 23.91
C HIS A 807 17.79 32.76 24.73
N CYS A 808 17.48 32.34 25.96
CA CYS A 808 18.44 31.65 26.82
C CYS A 808 18.61 30.19 26.35
N TYR A 809 19.70 29.94 25.63
CA TYR A 809 20.11 28.58 25.28
C TYR A 809 20.79 27.88 26.47
N LEU A 810 20.68 26.56 26.45
CA LEU A 810 21.23 25.58 27.36
C LEU A 810 22.31 24.76 26.65
#